data_AF-A0AAN9EGX2-F1
#
_entry.id   AF-A0AAN9EGX2-F1
#
_cell.length_a   1.000
_cell.length_b   1.000
_cell.length_c   1.000
_cell.angle_alpha   90.00
_cell.angle_beta   90.00
_cell.angle_gamma   90.00
#
_symmetry.space_group_name_H-M   'P 1'
#
loop_
_entity.id
_entity.type
_entity.pdbx_description
1 polymer ?
#
loop_
_entity_poly.entity_id
_entity_poly.type
_entity_poly.pdbx_seq_one_letter_code
_entity_poly.pdbx_strand_id
1 'polypeptide(L)'
;MAASSAASLTGASASDLLRSSTSGFSGVPLRTLGRSHLFLKKRDFTVASKLRKVKKNEYPWPDNPDPNVKGGVLSHLSHFKPLKEKPKPVTLEFEKPLVDLQKKIIDVRKMANETGLDFSDQILSLESKYQQALKDLYTHLTPIQRVNIARHPNRPTFLDHIFNITEKFVELHGDRAGYDDPAIVTGIGTIDGKRYMFIGHQKGRNTKENIQRNFGMPTPHGYRKALRLMKYADHHRFPIVTFIDTPGAYADLKSEELGQGEAIAHNLRTMFGLKVPVLSIVIGEGGSGGALAIGCANKLLMLENAVFYVASPEACAAILWKSAKAAPKAAEKLKITANELCRLQVADGVIPEPLGGAHADPSWTSQQIKIAINETMDELSKLNTEDLLQHRHDKFRKIGGFQEGIPIDPKKKINMKKRDIPVARRIPDAELEAEVQKLKQKILETKGSSAEPPRLDLDDMIKKLKKEVDHEYSEAIKAVGLTDRLSKLKEEVTKANSQNQFIDPLLKDKIEKLKAEFDQGLSAAPNYGKLQSKLEMLKELSKVKHMSETKNEAATLKQELKTIFDDVLNNPRIKENYETLKAEIQSVGASSPSDLDDELKKKIIEFNKEVDLQLANALKSAGLDVKYVKAKPRDGRDESSLSEYESKIEELNKDIEKEIEYSVNSSDVKSKIELLKLEVAKAGDTPDVDSNNRIAALVQQIKQSLVETVDSSRLKEKYENVVSKVSSENGSLKAEDPAGDSPANEEFTAKVGANRNFS
;
A
#
# COMPACT_ATOMS: atom_id res chain seq x y z
N MET A 1 -30.42 63.66 -7.42
CA MET A 1 -31.53 64.57 -7.75
C MET A 1 -32.70 63.71 -8.18
N ALA A 2 -33.64 63.48 -7.25
CA ALA A 2 -35.00 64.05 -7.26
C ALA A 2 -35.89 63.35 -8.31
N ALA A 3 -36.76 62.43 -7.88
CA ALA A 3 -38.19 62.66 -7.55
C ALA A 3 -39.06 62.64 -8.84
N SER A 4 -40.26 62.06 -8.95
CA SER A 4 -41.27 61.59 -8.00
C SER A 4 -42.46 60.97 -8.76
N SER A 5 -43.32 60.28 -8.00
CA SER A 5 -44.79 60.08 -8.14
C SER A 5 -45.30 58.82 -8.85
N ALA A 6 -46.44 58.21 -8.49
CA ALA A 6 -47.10 57.82 -7.22
C ALA A 6 -48.47 57.19 -7.58
N ALA A 7 -49.08 56.50 -6.61
CA ALA A 7 -50.47 55.99 -6.49
C ALA A 7 -50.68 54.53 -6.95
N SER A 8 -50.82 53.52 -6.07
CA SER A 8 -51.78 53.22 -4.97
C SER A 8 -52.72 52.09 -5.41
N LEU A 9 -52.71 50.92 -4.78
CA LEU A 9 -53.71 50.38 -3.81
C LEU A 9 -53.48 48.85 -3.93
N THR A 10 -53.46 47.96 -2.94
CA THR A 10 -54.15 47.78 -1.65
C THR A 10 -53.45 46.62 -0.91
N GLY A 11 -53.52 46.60 0.42
CA GLY A 11 -53.47 45.36 1.20
C GLY A 11 -52.28 45.23 2.15
N ALA A 12 -52.50 45.62 3.40
CA ALA A 12 -51.64 45.48 4.59
C ALA A 12 -50.98 44.08 4.70
N SER A 13 -49.70 43.88 5.08
CA SER A 13 -48.79 44.49 6.06
C SER A 13 -49.03 44.13 7.53
N ALA A 14 -48.08 43.32 8.04
CA ALA A 14 -47.39 43.43 9.33
C ALA A 14 -48.26 43.25 10.60
N SER A 15 -47.74 42.88 11.76
CA SER A 15 -46.42 43.10 12.34
C SER A 15 -46.30 42.28 13.64
N ASP A 16 -45.06 42.00 14.01
CA ASP A 16 -44.48 42.07 15.36
C ASP A 16 -45.43 42.30 16.56
N LEU A 17 -45.18 41.59 17.65
CA LEU A 17 -44.51 42.20 18.83
C LEU A 17 -44.33 41.22 20.00
N LEU A 18 -43.15 41.34 20.60
CA LEU A 18 -42.75 40.86 21.92
C LEU A 18 -43.49 41.62 23.04
N ARG A 19 -43.91 40.90 24.09
CA ARG A 19 -43.91 41.27 25.55
C ARG A 19 -44.94 40.38 26.26
N SER A 20 -44.53 39.45 27.11
CA SER A 20 -44.23 39.61 28.53
C SER A 20 -45.40 40.15 29.38
N SER A 21 -45.59 39.43 30.50
CA SER A 21 -46.12 39.85 31.80
C SER A 21 -47.61 39.58 32.12
N THR A 22 -47.78 38.55 32.96
CA THR A 22 -48.44 38.57 34.29
C THR A 22 -49.95 38.74 34.45
N SER A 23 -50.45 37.92 35.40
CA SER A 23 -51.72 37.99 36.15
C SER A 23 -52.97 37.54 35.38
N GLY A 24 -53.89 36.75 35.92
CA GLY A 24 -54.07 36.19 37.26
C GLY A 24 -55.51 35.68 37.37
N PHE A 25 -55.71 34.66 38.23
CA PHE A 25 -56.97 34.29 38.90
C PHE A 25 -58.20 33.85 38.08
N SER A 26 -58.60 32.56 38.21
CA SER A 26 -59.70 32.14 39.10
C SER A 26 -60.21 30.70 38.84
N GLY A 27 -59.99 29.80 39.82
CA GLY A 27 -60.98 28.80 40.31
C GLY A 27 -61.24 27.55 39.45
N VAL A 28 -61.33 26.32 39.96
CA VAL A 28 -61.70 25.75 41.27
C VAL A 28 -61.02 24.36 41.42
N PRO A 29 -60.70 23.88 42.64
CA PRO A 29 -59.86 22.71 42.88
C PRO A 29 -60.64 21.46 43.31
N LEU A 30 -60.02 20.28 43.19
CA LEU A 30 -60.31 19.14 44.05
C LEU A 30 -59.01 18.46 44.52
N ARG A 31 -58.94 18.32 45.85
CA ARG A 31 -57.90 17.70 46.69
C ARG A 31 -57.74 16.21 46.31
N THR A 32 -56.67 15.49 46.65
CA THR A 32 -56.16 15.27 48.00
C THR A 32 -54.87 14.43 47.98
N LEU A 33 -53.96 14.74 48.93
CA LEU A 33 -53.03 13.85 49.66
C LEU A 33 -51.82 13.27 48.87
N GLY A 34 -50.57 13.42 49.28
CA GLY A 34 -49.99 14.06 50.46
C GLY A 34 -48.59 13.50 50.77
N ARG A 35 -47.65 14.41 51.09
CA ARG A 35 -46.38 14.23 51.83
C ARG A 35 -45.28 13.43 51.12
N SER A 36 -44.03 13.87 51.02
CA SER A 36 -43.24 14.76 51.89
C SER A 36 -42.13 15.51 51.11
N HIS A 37 -42.00 16.79 51.42
CA HIS A 37 -40.89 17.68 51.08
C HIS A 37 -39.64 17.37 51.92
N LEU A 38 -38.44 17.63 51.38
CA LEU A 38 -37.55 18.68 51.92
C LEU A 38 -36.42 19.05 50.95
N PHE A 39 -36.41 20.35 50.65
CA PHE A 39 -35.48 21.12 49.82
C PHE A 39 -34.18 21.46 50.56
N LEU A 40 -33.10 21.86 49.84
CA LEU A 40 -32.65 23.26 49.74
C LEU A 40 -31.26 23.44 49.06
N LYS A 41 -31.27 24.26 47.98
CA LYS A 41 -30.37 25.40 47.63
C LYS A 41 -28.90 25.10 47.23
N LYS A 42 -28.27 25.79 46.26
CA LYS A 42 -28.63 26.89 45.35
C LYS A 42 -27.48 27.07 44.31
N ARG A 43 -27.84 27.39 43.05
CA ARG A 43 -27.26 28.42 42.13
C ARG A 43 -25.81 28.26 41.64
N ASP A 44 -25.43 28.60 40.40
CA ASP A 44 -25.82 29.70 39.51
C ASP A 44 -25.93 29.32 38.01
N PHE A 45 -26.62 30.16 37.23
CA PHE A 45 -26.77 30.11 35.77
C PHE A 45 -25.79 31.07 35.05
N THR A 46 -25.50 30.84 33.76
CA THR A 46 -25.26 31.90 32.75
C THR A 46 -25.70 31.41 31.34
N VAL A 47 -26.05 32.34 30.44
CA VAL A 47 -26.87 32.18 29.21
C VAL A 47 -26.19 32.77 27.93
N ALA A 48 -26.47 32.17 26.75
CA ALA A 48 -26.50 32.67 25.33
C ALA A 48 -25.18 32.97 24.54
N SER A 49 -25.07 33.00 23.18
CA SER A 49 -25.84 32.55 21.97
C SER A 49 -25.06 32.76 20.62
N LYS A 50 -25.30 31.92 19.57
CA LYS A 50 -25.39 32.11 18.07
C LYS A 50 -24.36 32.97 17.26
N LEU A 51 -23.99 32.79 15.97
CA LEU A 51 -24.29 31.91 14.80
C LEU A 51 -23.26 32.24 13.68
N ARG A 52 -22.80 31.28 12.84
CA ARG A 52 -22.65 31.54 11.38
C ARG A 52 -22.69 30.25 10.57
N LYS A 53 -23.81 30.04 9.85
CA LYS A 53 -23.81 29.24 8.62
C LYS A 53 -22.99 30.01 7.58
N VAL A 54 -21.86 29.43 7.17
CA VAL A 54 -21.27 29.65 5.85
C VAL A 54 -21.18 28.27 5.24
N LYS A 55 -21.77 28.09 4.05
CA LYS A 55 -21.57 26.88 3.24
C LYS A 55 -20.06 26.69 3.06
N LYS A 56 -19.49 25.66 3.66
CA LYS A 56 -18.15 25.20 3.33
C LYS A 56 -18.34 24.35 2.08
N ASN A 57 -17.84 24.83 0.95
CA ASN A 57 -17.77 24.05 -0.28
C ASN A 57 -17.19 22.67 0.05
N GLU A 58 -17.89 21.61 -0.33
CA GLU A 58 -17.36 20.25 -0.29
C GLU A 58 -16.05 20.24 -1.10
N TYR A 59 -14.95 19.97 -0.40
CA TYR A 59 -13.62 19.87 -0.98
C TYR A 59 -13.31 18.38 -1.14
N PRO A 60 -12.73 17.94 -2.27
CA PRO A 60 -12.67 16.54 -2.64
C PRO A 60 -11.43 15.89 -2.02
N TRP A 61 -11.47 15.60 -0.73
CA TRP A 61 -10.49 14.71 -0.11
C TRP A 61 -11.21 13.45 0.37
N PRO A 62 -10.72 12.25 0.05
CA PRO A 62 -11.28 11.02 0.59
C PRO A 62 -10.97 10.92 2.09
N ASP A 63 -11.91 10.38 2.86
CA ASP A 63 -11.83 10.28 4.32
C ASP A 63 -10.70 9.36 4.84
N ASN A 64 -10.08 8.55 3.96
CA ASN A 64 -9.02 7.61 4.33
C ASN A 64 -7.73 7.81 3.51
N PRO A 65 -6.67 8.43 4.07
CA PRO A 65 -5.34 8.45 3.46
C PRO A 65 -4.67 7.07 3.48
N ASP A 66 -3.76 6.80 2.53
CA ASP A 66 -3.03 5.53 2.37
C ASP A 66 -2.39 5.07 3.71
N PRO A 67 -2.76 3.87 4.22
CA PRO A 67 -2.27 3.37 5.50
C PRO A 67 -0.76 3.08 5.55
N ASN A 68 -0.06 3.11 4.41
CA ASN A 68 1.39 2.88 4.35
C ASN A 68 2.26 4.14 4.54
N VAL A 69 1.67 5.32 4.76
CA VAL A 69 2.42 6.53 5.12
C VAL A 69 2.56 6.62 6.63
N LYS A 70 3.64 6.03 7.19
CA LYS A 70 4.01 6.27 8.60
C LYS A 70 4.34 7.76 8.81
N GLY A 71 3.38 8.52 9.34
CA GLY A 71 3.57 9.88 9.85
C GLY A 71 2.51 10.92 9.45
N GLY A 72 1.39 10.54 8.83
CA GLY A 72 0.35 11.50 8.45
C GLY A 72 0.82 12.50 7.38
N VAL A 73 -0.12 13.31 6.87
CA VAL A 73 0.05 14.19 5.69
C VAL A 73 1.13 15.28 5.87
N LEU A 74 1.73 15.41 7.06
CA LEU A 74 2.61 16.52 7.44
C LEU A 74 3.95 16.09 8.09
N SER A 75 4.25 14.81 8.34
CA SER A 75 5.54 14.41 8.94
C SER A 75 6.74 14.62 8.02
N HIS A 76 6.50 14.75 6.71
CA HIS A 76 7.51 14.94 5.67
C HIS A 76 7.90 16.41 5.48
N LEU A 77 7.19 17.34 6.12
CA LEU A 77 7.53 18.78 6.17
C LEU A 77 8.71 19.08 7.11
N SER A 78 9.61 18.11 7.31
CA SER A 78 10.88 18.39 7.96
C SER A 78 11.62 19.35 7.03
N HIS A 79 11.91 20.55 7.54
CA HIS A 79 12.72 21.51 6.81
C HIS A 79 13.99 20.78 6.41
N PHE A 80 14.42 20.92 5.16
CA PHE A 80 15.71 20.44 4.70
C PHE A 80 16.80 21.22 5.46
N LYS A 81 17.10 20.73 6.66
CA LYS A 81 17.98 21.40 7.62
C LYS A 81 19.43 21.21 7.18
N PRO A 82 20.33 22.11 7.57
CA PRO A 82 21.75 21.84 7.49
C PRO A 82 22.06 20.49 8.14
N LEU A 83 22.94 19.70 7.53
CA LEU A 83 23.37 18.44 8.12
C LEU A 83 24.01 18.72 9.48
N LYS A 84 23.62 17.94 10.50
CA LYS A 84 24.21 18.05 11.84
C LYS A 84 25.71 17.67 11.83
N GLU A 85 26.08 16.75 10.95
CA GLU A 85 27.44 16.26 10.77
C GLU A 85 27.91 16.60 9.36
N LYS A 86 29.20 16.93 9.22
CA LYS A 86 29.79 17.16 7.90
C LYS A 86 29.75 15.86 7.09
N PRO A 87 29.44 15.91 5.78
CA PRO A 87 29.51 14.73 4.93
C PRO A 87 30.90 14.10 5.02
N LYS A 88 30.96 12.78 5.12
CA LYS A 88 32.24 12.07 5.12
C LYS A 88 32.93 12.28 3.77
N PRO A 89 34.25 12.54 3.75
CA PRO A 89 34.99 12.57 2.49
C PRO A 89 34.89 11.18 1.84
N VAL A 90 34.51 11.17 0.56
CA VAL A 90 34.44 9.97 -0.26
C VAL A 90 35.49 10.12 -1.35
N THR A 91 36.31 9.09 -1.53
CA THR A 91 37.33 9.04 -2.58
C THR A 91 36.85 8.13 -3.68
N LEU A 92 36.77 8.63 -4.91
CA LEU A 92 36.45 7.82 -6.07
C LEU A 92 37.66 6.94 -6.46
N GLU A 93 37.40 5.78 -7.06
CA GLU A 93 38.46 4.82 -7.34
C GLU A 93 39.60 5.39 -8.21
N PHE A 94 39.24 6.21 -9.20
CA PHE A 94 40.21 6.84 -10.10
C PHE A 94 40.99 7.98 -9.46
N GLU A 95 40.61 8.42 -8.25
CA GLU A 95 41.32 9.45 -7.49
C GLU A 95 42.36 8.88 -6.51
N LYS A 96 42.42 7.55 -6.34
CA LYS A 96 43.42 6.90 -5.47
C LYS A 96 44.85 7.38 -5.70
N PRO A 97 45.34 7.55 -6.95
CA PRO A 97 46.68 8.08 -7.20
C PRO A 97 46.89 9.50 -6.63
N LEU A 98 45.85 10.34 -6.60
CA LEU A 98 45.92 11.67 -6.00
C LEU A 98 45.97 11.59 -4.48
N VAL A 99 45.21 10.67 -3.87
CA VAL A 99 45.24 10.44 -2.43
C VAL A 99 46.60 9.93 -1.98
N ASP A 100 47.24 9.06 -2.76
CA ASP A 100 48.59 8.58 -2.46
C ASP A 100 49.63 9.73 -2.51
N LEU A 101 49.50 10.65 -3.46
CA LEU A 101 50.32 11.86 -3.51
C LEU A 101 50.07 12.78 -2.32
N GLN A 102 48.80 12.99 -1.95
CA GLN A 102 48.42 13.79 -0.80
C GLN A 102 48.96 13.19 0.50
N LYS A 103 48.91 11.87 0.64
CA LYS A 103 49.48 11.15 1.78
C LYS A 103 51.00 11.34 1.86
N LYS A 104 51.71 11.24 0.73
CA LYS A 104 53.15 11.54 0.67
C LYS A 104 53.47 12.97 1.11
N ILE A 105 52.68 13.95 0.69
CA ILE A 105 52.84 15.35 1.12
C ILE A 105 52.68 15.46 2.65
N ILE A 106 51.66 14.80 3.21
CA ILE A 106 51.41 14.78 4.67
C ILE A 106 52.57 14.10 5.41
N ASP A 107 53.04 12.95 4.93
CA ASP A 107 54.13 12.19 5.55
C ASP A 107 55.45 12.99 5.53
N VAL A 108 55.76 13.67 4.41
CA VAL A 108 56.93 14.56 4.31
C VAL A 108 56.82 15.76 5.24
N ARG A 109 55.64 16.40 5.32
CA ARG A 109 55.39 17.49 6.28
C ARG A 109 55.54 17.01 7.73
N LYS A 110 55.08 15.79 8.02
CA LYS A 110 55.22 15.19 9.35
C LYS A 110 56.69 14.92 9.68
N MET A 111 57.44 14.36 8.74
CA MET A 111 58.89 14.14 8.90
C MET A 111 59.66 15.45 9.08
N ALA A 112 59.31 16.51 8.36
CA ALA A 112 59.90 17.85 8.54
C ALA A 112 59.70 18.36 9.97
N ASN A 113 58.49 18.22 10.51
CA ASN A 113 58.17 18.64 11.87
C ASN A 113 58.84 17.76 12.95
N GLU A 114 58.99 16.45 12.72
CA GLU A 114 59.60 15.52 13.68
C GLU A 114 61.14 15.62 13.70
N THR A 115 61.77 15.85 12.55
CA THR A 115 63.24 15.87 12.42
C THR A 115 63.85 17.27 12.49
N GLY A 116 63.04 18.33 12.31
CA GLY A 116 63.52 19.72 12.24
C GLY A 116 64.32 20.03 10.97
N LEU A 117 64.35 19.12 9.99
CA LEU A 117 65.01 19.31 8.70
C LEU A 117 64.09 20.05 7.72
N ASP A 118 64.69 20.90 6.88
CA ASP A 118 63.94 21.65 5.86
C ASP A 118 63.65 20.77 4.64
N PHE A 119 62.36 20.53 4.41
CA PHE A 119 61.84 19.83 3.23
C PHE A 119 60.94 20.73 2.37
N SER A 120 61.03 22.06 2.52
CA SER A 120 60.14 23.02 1.85
C SER A 120 60.12 22.84 0.33
N ASP A 121 61.29 22.70 -0.31
CA ASP A 121 61.40 22.50 -1.76
C ASP A 121 60.75 21.19 -2.23
N GLN A 122 60.89 20.12 -1.44
CA GLN A 122 60.29 18.82 -1.76
C GLN A 122 58.77 18.87 -1.61
N ILE A 123 58.28 19.56 -0.57
CA ILE A 123 56.85 19.79 -0.35
C ILE A 123 56.26 20.60 -1.51
N LEU A 124 56.90 21.70 -1.90
CA LEU A 124 56.47 22.53 -3.04
C LEU A 124 56.46 21.74 -4.36
N SER A 125 57.49 20.91 -4.60
CA SER A 125 57.55 20.05 -5.77
C SER A 125 56.41 19.02 -5.78
N LEU A 126 56.12 18.38 -4.64
CA LEU A 126 55.03 17.42 -4.52
C LEU A 126 53.65 18.08 -4.65
N GLU A 127 53.47 19.29 -4.10
CA GLU A 127 52.25 20.07 -4.23
C GLU A 127 51.99 20.48 -5.69
N SER A 128 53.03 20.96 -6.39
CA SER A 128 52.92 21.27 -7.82
C SER A 128 52.57 20.03 -8.64
N LYS A 129 53.22 18.88 -8.37
CA LYS A 129 52.87 17.59 -9.00
C LYS A 129 51.44 17.17 -8.70
N TYR A 130 50.97 17.35 -7.47
CA TYR A 130 49.59 17.06 -7.08
C TYR A 130 48.60 17.94 -7.85
N GLN A 131 48.82 19.25 -7.91
CA GLN A 131 47.96 20.18 -8.64
C GLN A 131 47.90 19.87 -10.14
N GLN A 132 49.06 19.55 -10.74
CA GLN A 132 49.13 19.17 -12.14
C GLN A 132 48.40 17.85 -12.40
N ALA A 133 48.65 16.82 -11.59
CA ALA A 133 47.97 15.52 -11.71
C ALA A 133 46.45 15.64 -11.51
N LEU A 134 46.02 16.49 -10.58
CA LEU A 134 44.61 16.74 -10.31
C LEU A 134 43.94 17.43 -11.52
N LYS A 135 44.59 18.44 -12.10
CA LYS A 135 44.13 19.08 -13.33
C LYS A 135 44.08 18.11 -14.50
N ASP A 136 45.11 17.31 -14.71
CA ASP A 136 45.20 16.36 -15.82
C ASP A 136 44.13 15.26 -15.71
N LEU A 137 43.88 14.76 -14.49
CA LEU A 137 42.85 13.76 -14.23
C LEU A 137 41.45 14.29 -14.56
N TYR A 138 41.11 15.47 -14.04
CA TYR A 138 39.77 16.04 -14.19
C TYR A 138 39.49 16.61 -15.60
N THR A 139 40.53 16.96 -16.35
CA THR A 139 40.38 17.37 -17.76
C THR A 139 40.15 16.20 -18.71
N HIS A 140 40.69 15.01 -18.41
CA HIS A 140 40.63 13.82 -19.28
C HIS A 140 39.72 12.70 -18.72
N LEU A 141 38.63 13.07 -18.04
CA LEU A 141 37.68 12.11 -17.49
C LEU A 141 36.99 11.28 -18.58
N THR A 142 37.07 9.97 -18.44
CA THR A 142 36.29 9.01 -19.23
C THR A 142 34.78 9.12 -18.91
N PRO A 143 33.89 8.68 -19.82
CA PRO A 143 32.45 8.73 -19.57
C PRO A 143 32.01 8.04 -18.28
N ILE A 144 32.60 6.89 -17.94
CA ILE A 144 32.25 6.17 -16.71
C ILE A 144 32.75 6.89 -15.45
N GLN A 145 33.89 7.59 -15.51
CA GLN A 145 34.36 8.42 -14.40
C GLN A 145 33.41 9.60 -14.18
N ARG A 146 32.89 10.23 -15.25
CA ARG A 146 31.85 11.26 -15.15
C ARG A 146 30.55 10.71 -14.53
N VAL A 147 30.13 9.50 -14.90
CA VAL A 147 29.00 8.81 -14.24
C VAL A 147 29.25 8.66 -12.73
N ASN A 148 30.45 8.26 -12.33
CA ASN A 148 30.81 8.13 -10.91
C ASN A 148 30.77 9.48 -10.17
N ILE A 149 31.16 10.58 -10.82
CA ILE A 149 31.05 11.95 -10.27
C ILE A 149 29.58 12.40 -10.21
N ALA A 150 28.76 12.08 -11.21
CA ALA A 150 27.32 12.34 -11.21
C ALA A 150 26.59 11.58 -10.09
N ARG A 151 27.09 10.39 -9.74
CA ARG A 151 26.60 9.54 -8.64
C ARG A 151 27.29 9.81 -7.31
N HIS A 152 28.13 10.83 -7.22
CA HIS A 152 28.92 11.08 -6.02
C HIS A 152 27.99 11.30 -4.80
N PRO A 153 28.20 10.63 -3.65
CA PRO A 153 27.29 10.72 -2.50
C PRO A 153 27.11 12.13 -1.95
N ASN A 154 28.13 12.98 -2.09
CA ASN A 154 28.11 14.38 -1.65
C ASN A 154 27.76 15.34 -2.79
N ARG A 155 27.30 14.84 -3.96
CA ARG A 155 26.87 15.72 -5.05
C ARG A 155 25.70 16.59 -4.55
N PRO A 156 25.74 17.91 -4.76
CA PRO A 156 24.68 18.79 -4.28
C PRO A 156 23.33 18.41 -4.90
N THR A 157 22.30 18.33 -4.06
CA THR A 157 20.95 17.98 -4.47
C THR A 157 20.15 19.21 -4.91
N PHE A 158 18.95 19.00 -5.46
CA PHE A 158 18.06 20.09 -5.86
C PHE A 158 17.88 21.18 -4.77
N LEU A 159 17.53 20.78 -3.55
CA LEU A 159 17.32 21.73 -2.45
C LEU A 159 18.63 22.44 -2.02
N ASP A 160 19.80 21.78 -2.13
CA ASP A 160 21.07 22.45 -1.86
C ASP A 160 21.28 23.62 -2.83
N HIS A 161 20.99 23.44 -4.12
CA HIS A 161 21.07 24.53 -5.10
C HIS A 161 20.00 25.60 -4.87
N ILE A 162 18.75 25.21 -4.66
CA ILE A 162 17.64 26.16 -4.49
C ILE A 162 17.89 27.12 -3.33
N PHE A 163 18.35 26.64 -2.17
CA PHE A 163 18.65 27.51 -1.04
C PHE A 163 19.88 28.39 -1.24
N ASN A 164 20.79 28.03 -2.16
CA ASN A 164 21.95 28.86 -2.48
C ASN A 164 21.66 29.94 -3.54
N ILE A 165 20.64 29.75 -4.39
CA ILE A 165 20.36 30.67 -5.51
C ILE A 165 19.14 31.56 -5.29
N THR A 166 18.24 31.20 -4.37
CA THR A 166 16.99 31.93 -4.15
C THR A 166 17.02 32.77 -2.87
N GLU A 167 16.39 33.96 -2.91
CA GLU A 167 16.25 34.78 -1.69
C GLU A 167 15.10 34.29 -0.80
N LYS A 168 14.03 33.80 -1.43
CA LYS A 168 12.86 33.23 -0.79
C LYS A 168 12.43 32.02 -1.58
N PHE A 169 12.21 30.90 -0.90
CA PHE A 169 11.66 29.69 -1.48
C PHE A 169 10.49 29.18 -0.63
N VAL A 170 9.38 28.87 -1.28
CA VAL A 170 8.20 28.29 -0.66
C VAL A 170 7.91 26.96 -1.33
N GLU A 171 8.15 25.86 -0.61
CA GLU A 171 7.86 24.51 -1.07
C GLU A 171 6.35 24.29 -1.17
N LEU A 172 5.92 23.59 -2.21
CA LEU A 172 4.54 23.25 -2.52
C LEU A 172 4.42 21.73 -2.64
N HIS A 173 3.37 21.18 -2.03
CA HIS A 173 3.23 19.74 -1.79
C HIS A 173 1.98 19.14 -2.43
N GLY A 174 2.03 17.84 -2.70
CA GLY A 174 0.92 16.97 -3.06
C GLY A 174 0.50 17.01 -4.52
N ASP A 175 -0.06 15.93 -5.02
CA ASP A 175 -0.62 15.82 -6.37
C ASP A 175 -2.13 16.12 -6.43
N ARG A 176 -2.80 16.28 -5.28
CA ARG A 176 -4.27 16.38 -5.08
C ARG A 176 -5.02 15.05 -5.30
N ALA A 177 -4.32 13.93 -5.35
CA ALA A 177 -4.87 12.58 -5.42
C ALA A 177 -4.45 11.71 -4.21
N GLY A 178 -3.94 12.34 -3.14
CA GLY A 178 -3.74 11.70 -1.83
C GLY A 178 -2.29 11.39 -1.46
N TYR A 179 -1.30 11.73 -2.29
CA TYR A 179 0.11 11.48 -1.98
C TYR A 179 1.01 12.67 -2.35
N ASP A 180 1.99 12.94 -1.49
CA ASP A 180 3.07 13.90 -1.76
C ASP A 180 4.38 13.13 -1.94
N ASP A 181 4.76 12.90 -3.19
CA ASP A 181 5.95 12.10 -3.47
C ASP A 181 7.23 12.83 -3.03
N PRO A 182 7.99 12.28 -2.08
CA PRO A 182 9.19 12.93 -1.56
C PRO A 182 10.32 13.01 -2.61
N ALA A 183 10.33 12.18 -3.65
CA ALA A 183 11.37 12.17 -4.67
C ALA A 183 11.30 13.37 -5.64
N ILE A 184 10.16 14.07 -5.70
CA ILE A 184 10.02 15.32 -6.44
C ILE A 184 9.76 16.45 -5.45
N VAL A 185 10.52 17.53 -5.51
CA VAL A 185 10.24 18.75 -4.75
C VAL A 185 9.80 19.84 -5.71
N THR A 186 8.80 20.61 -5.32
CA THR A 186 8.28 21.74 -6.12
C THR A 186 8.12 22.96 -5.25
N GLY A 187 8.24 24.16 -5.82
CA GLY A 187 8.03 25.38 -5.07
C GLY A 187 8.21 26.65 -5.88
N ILE A 188 7.83 27.78 -5.29
CA ILE A 188 8.04 29.10 -5.90
C ILE A 188 9.25 29.73 -5.23
N GLY A 189 10.21 30.17 -6.05
CA GLY A 189 11.38 30.87 -5.58
C GLY A 189 11.59 32.19 -6.30
N THR A 190 12.37 33.08 -5.69
CA THR A 190 12.80 34.34 -6.31
C THR A 190 14.31 34.30 -6.52
N ILE A 191 14.76 34.76 -7.69
CA ILE A 191 16.17 35.01 -8.04
C ILE A 191 16.23 36.43 -8.60
N ASP A 192 17.01 37.31 -7.98
CA ASP A 192 17.24 38.69 -8.43
C ASP A 192 15.92 39.45 -8.70
N GLY A 193 14.92 39.22 -7.86
CA GLY A 193 13.58 39.83 -7.97
C GLY A 193 12.62 39.16 -8.97
N LYS A 194 13.09 38.20 -9.78
CA LYS A 194 12.25 37.42 -10.73
C LYS A 194 11.75 36.14 -10.07
N ARG A 195 10.46 35.82 -10.27
CA ARG A 195 9.81 34.64 -9.66
C ARG A 195 9.77 33.47 -10.62
N TYR A 196 10.12 32.29 -10.13
CA TYR A 196 10.17 31.05 -10.90
C TYR A 196 9.41 29.94 -10.19
N MET A 197 8.79 29.06 -10.97
CA MET A 197 8.34 27.75 -10.49
C MET A 197 9.50 26.77 -10.62
N PHE A 198 9.99 26.27 -9.48
CA PHE A 198 11.04 25.26 -9.41
C PHE A 198 10.44 23.88 -9.20
N ILE A 199 10.92 22.90 -9.96
CA ILE A 199 10.52 21.49 -9.87
C ILE A 199 11.78 20.64 -10.01
N GLY A 200 12.05 19.72 -9.11
CA GLY A 200 13.27 18.91 -9.24
C GLY A 200 13.19 17.55 -8.59
N HIS A 201 14.01 16.63 -9.08
CA HIS A 201 14.30 15.39 -8.36
C HIS A 201 15.10 15.71 -7.10
N GLN A 202 14.66 15.17 -5.98
CA GLN A 202 15.33 15.34 -4.69
C GLN A 202 15.89 14.00 -4.23
N LYS A 203 17.20 13.83 -4.32
CA LYS A 203 17.93 12.75 -3.63
C LYS A 203 18.15 13.12 -2.15
N GLY A 204 18.65 12.18 -1.35
CA GLY A 204 19.04 12.43 0.03
C GLY A 204 20.54 12.63 0.19
N ARG A 205 20.95 13.43 1.19
CA ARG A 205 22.38 13.68 1.49
C ARG A 205 23.03 12.57 2.32
N ASN A 206 22.23 11.66 2.84
CA ASN A 206 22.65 10.50 3.63
C ASN A 206 21.70 9.33 3.38
N THR A 207 22.05 8.14 3.86
CA THR A 207 21.26 6.91 3.65
C THR A 207 19.80 7.04 4.12
N LYS A 208 19.56 7.68 5.27
CA LYS A 208 18.22 7.85 5.82
C LYS A 208 17.37 8.77 4.94
N GLU A 209 17.92 9.91 4.53
CA GLU A 209 17.26 10.82 3.59
C GLU A 209 17.04 10.16 2.22
N ASN A 210 18.00 9.37 1.73
CA ASN A 210 17.88 8.66 0.46
C ASN A 210 16.73 7.66 0.47
N ILE A 211 16.59 6.87 1.53
CA ILE A 211 15.46 5.95 1.67
C ILE A 211 14.15 6.73 1.72
N GLN A 212 14.08 7.82 2.49
CA GLN A 212 12.87 8.65 2.58
C GLN A 212 12.48 9.28 1.24
N ARG A 213 13.46 9.65 0.42
CA ARG A 213 13.29 10.32 -0.87
C ARG A 213 13.29 9.34 -2.05
N ASN A 214 13.16 8.03 -1.81
CA ASN A 214 13.25 6.97 -2.82
C ASN A 214 14.47 7.11 -3.75
N PHE A 215 15.61 7.57 -3.22
CA PHE A 215 16.84 7.84 -3.99
C PHE A 215 16.62 8.79 -5.18
N GLY A 216 15.63 9.69 -5.09
CA GLY A 216 15.25 10.60 -6.19
C GLY A 216 14.53 9.89 -7.35
N MET A 217 13.98 8.69 -7.12
CA MET A 217 13.15 7.96 -8.10
C MET A 217 11.66 8.25 -7.85
N PRO A 218 10.99 9.03 -8.70
CA PRO A 218 9.59 9.36 -8.51
C PRO A 218 8.66 8.19 -8.84
N THR A 219 7.62 8.07 -8.04
CA THR A 219 6.40 7.32 -8.33
C THR A 219 5.49 8.15 -9.27
N PRO A 220 4.35 7.60 -9.76
CA PRO A 220 3.45 8.34 -10.64
C PRO A 220 2.92 9.63 -10.00
N HIS A 221 2.74 9.63 -8.68
CA HIS A 221 2.31 10.79 -7.90
C HIS A 221 3.31 11.96 -7.99
N GLY A 222 4.62 11.69 -8.04
CA GLY A 222 5.64 12.73 -8.20
C GLY A 222 5.52 13.45 -9.54
N TYR A 223 5.28 12.72 -10.62
CA TYR A 223 5.06 13.31 -11.94
C TYR A 223 3.74 14.07 -12.03
N ARG A 224 2.66 13.56 -11.42
CA ARG A 224 1.37 14.27 -11.33
C ARG A 224 1.46 15.56 -10.51
N LYS A 225 2.22 15.54 -9.41
CA LYS A 225 2.56 16.75 -8.64
C LYS A 225 3.33 17.76 -9.51
N ALA A 226 4.37 17.31 -10.21
CA ALA A 226 5.13 18.16 -11.12
C ALA A 226 4.22 18.79 -12.19
N LEU A 227 3.38 18.00 -12.83
CA LEU A 227 2.41 18.46 -13.84
C LEU A 227 1.42 19.49 -13.30
N ARG A 228 0.87 19.24 -12.11
CA ARG A 228 -0.02 20.17 -11.44
C ARG A 228 0.67 21.54 -11.29
N LEU A 229 1.91 21.54 -10.81
CA LEU A 229 2.68 22.76 -10.56
C LEU A 229 3.09 23.47 -11.85
N MET A 230 3.41 22.72 -12.92
CA MET A 230 3.61 23.28 -14.25
C MET A 230 2.35 23.96 -14.79
N LYS A 231 1.17 23.36 -14.60
CA LYS A 231 -0.12 23.99 -14.97
C LYS A 231 -0.40 25.26 -14.16
N TYR A 232 -0.07 25.28 -12.86
CA TYR A 232 -0.15 26.50 -12.05
C TYR A 232 0.80 27.59 -12.56
N ALA A 233 2.04 27.22 -12.89
CA ALA A 233 3.01 28.15 -13.44
C ALA A 233 2.54 28.72 -14.78
N ASP A 234 1.99 27.89 -15.66
CA ASP A 234 1.41 28.32 -16.94
C ASP A 234 0.24 29.30 -16.74
N HIS A 235 -0.69 28.97 -15.85
CA HIS A 235 -1.84 29.82 -15.52
C HIS A 235 -1.42 31.19 -14.98
N HIS A 236 -0.44 31.22 -14.08
CA HIS A 236 0.03 32.45 -13.42
C HIS A 236 1.21 33.12 -14.14
N ARG A 237 1.60 32.61 -15.31
CA ARG A 237 2.72 33.13 -16.13
C ARG A 237 4.06 33.14 -15.41
N PHE A 238 4.32 32.16 -14.55
CA PHE A 238 5.65 31.95 -13.97
C PHE A 238 6.53 31.13 -14.94
N PRO A 239 7.74 31.59 -15.28
CA PRO A 239 8.76 30.75 -15.90
C PRO A 239 9.04 29.50 -15.06
N ILE A 240 9.32 28.38 -15.71
CA ILE A 240 9.54 27.09 -15.06
C ILE A 240 11.02 26.69 -15.19
N VAL A 241 11.65 26.34 -14.07
CA VAL A 241 12.99 25.75 -14.04
C VAL A 241 12.90 24.36 -13.44
N THR A 242 13.32 23.35 -14.20
CA THR A 242 13.37 21.97 -13.74
C THR A 242 14.79 21.48 -13.50
N PHE A 243 14.97 20.69 -12.45
CA PHE A 243 16.26 20.12 -12.05
C PHE A 243 16.20 18.60 -12.12
N ILE A 244 17.05 18.01 -12.95
CA ILE A 244 17.05 16.59 -13.25
C ILE A 244 18.20 15.91 -12.48
N ASP A 245 17.84 15.02 -11.56
CA ASP A 245 18.76 14.17 -10.82
C ASP A 245 18.09 12.88 -10.33
N THR A 246 17.91 11.94 -11.25
CA THR A 246 17.25 10.67 -11.00
C THR A 246 17.96 9.53 -11.73
N PRO A 247 18.15 8.35 -11.11
CA PRO A 247 18.60 7.17 -11.84
C PRO A 247 17.50 6.61 -12.75
N GLY A 248 16.23 7.00 -12.52
CA GLY A 248 15.06 6.58 -13.30
C GLY A 248 13.76 6.75 -12.51
N ALA A 249 12.63 6.50 -13.19
CA ALA A 249 11.34 6.39 -12.51
C ALA A 249 11.35 5.17 -11.57
N TYR A 250 10.64 5.25 -10.45
CA TYR A 250 10.56 4.12 -9.52
C TYR A 250 9.86 2.94 -10.19
N ALA A 251 10.51 1.78 -10.18
CA ALA A 251 10.09 0.59 -10.93
C ALA A 251 9.63 -0.51 -9.96
N ASP A 252 8.46 -0.30 -9.36
CA ASP A 252 7.78 -1.28 -8.51
C ASP A 252 6.38 -1.61 -9.03
N LEU A 253 5.79 -2.69 -8.51
CA LEU A 253 4.47 -3.17 -8.92
C LEU A 253 3.39 -2.09 -8.73
N LYS A 254 3.42 -1.38 -7.60
CA LYS A 254 2.42 -0.36 -7.26
C LYS A 254 2.51 0.85 -8.21
N SER A 255 3.70 1.28 -8.62
CA SER A 255 3.85 2.36 -9.60
C SER A 255 3.29 1.96 -10.97
N GLU A 256 3.45 0.71 -11.38
CA GLU A 256 2.84 0.20 -12.62
C GLU A 256 1.31 0.16 -12.53
N GLU A 257 0.75 -0.37 -11.43
CA GLU A 257 -0.71 -0.37 -11.18
C GLU A 257 -1.32 1.04 -11.18
N LEU A 258 -0.58 2.01 -10.61
CA LEU A 258 -0.97 3.41 -10.57
C LEU A 258 -0.68 4.18 -11.86
N GLY A 259 -0.12 3.54 -12.89
CA GLY A 259 0.10 4.13 -14.21
C GLY A 259 1.36 5.00 -14.33
N GLN A 260 2.54 4.46 -14.01
CA GLN A 260 3.83 5.14 -14.19
C GLN A 260 4.06 5.63 -15.63
N GLY A 261 3.76 4.77 -16.62
CA GLY A 261 3.84 5.13 -18.03
C GLY A 261 2.86 6.25 -18.42
N GLU A 262 1.63 6.23 -17.88
CA GLU A 262 0.64 7.29 -18.10
C GLU A 262 1.10 8.62 -17.54
N ALA A 263 1.56 8.64 -16.29
CA ALA A 263 1.99 9.87 -15.62
C ALA A 263 3.16 10.53 -16.36
N ILE A 264 4.14 9.74 -16.81
CA ILE A 264 5.25 10.23 -17.64
C ILE A 264 4.73 10.77 -18.98
N ALA A 265 3.93 9.98 -19.72
CA ALA A 265 3.44 10.36 -21.04
C ALA A 265 2.57 11.63 -21.00
N HIS A 266 1.74 11.77 -19.97
CA HIS A 266 0.87 12.92 -19.78
C HIS A 266 1.68 14.19 -19.45
N ASN A 267 2.74 14.07 -18.65
CA ASN A 267 3.68 15.17 -18.45
C ASN A 267 4.29 15.61 -19.79
N LEU A 268 4.87 14.68 -20.56
CA LEU A 268 5.51 15.00 -21.84
C LEU A 268 4.54 15.73 -22.77
N ARG A 269 3.33 15.19 -22.95
CA ARG A 269 2.28 15.80 -23.78
C ARG A 269 1.94 17.21 -23.32
N THR A 270 1.75 17.41 -22.02
CA THR A 270 1.34 18.72 -21.49
C THR A 270 2.47 19.74 -21.59
N MET A 271 3.71 19.31 -21.34
CA MET A 271 4.88 20.19 -21.39
C MET A 271 5.08 20.82 -22.77
N PHE A 272 4.69 20.17 -23.88
CA PHE A 272 4.72 20.80 -25.20
C PHE A 272 3.77 22.00 -25.33
N GLY A 273 2.67 22.04 -24.57
CA GLY A 273 1.64 23.08 -24.64
C GLY A 273 1.81 24.25 -23.66
N LEU A 274 2.83 24.25 -22.79
CA LEU A 274 3.03 25.31 -21.80
C LEU A 274 3.43 26.63 -22.48
N LYS A 275 2.70 27.70 -22.18
CA LYS A 275 2.82 29.06 -22.75
C LYS A 275 3.84 29.93 -22.03
N VAL A 276 4.54 29.36 -21.05
CA VAL A 276 5.63 29.98 -20.31
C VAL A 276 6.98 29.38 -20.73
N PRO A 277 8.09 30.11 -20.58
CA PRO A 277 9.41 29.56 -20.85
C PRO A 277 9.74 28.45 -19.84
N VAL A 278 10.33 27.36 -20.35
CA VAL A 278 10.75 26.20 -19.55
C VAL A 278 12.23 25.96 -19.78
N LEU A 279 13.00 25.89 -18.69
CA LEU A 279 14.41 25.50 -18.67
C LEU A 279 14.57 24.21 -17.87
N SER A 280 15.29 23.25 -18.40
CA SER A 280 15.70 22.04 -17.68
C SER A 280 17.20 22.02 -17.46
N ILE A 281 17.64 21.62 -16.27
CA ILE A 281 19.06 21.52 -15.92
C ILE A 281 19.32 20.12 -15.37
N VAL A 282 20.16 19.34 -16.03
CA VAL A 282 20.64 18.05 -15.49
C VAL A 282 21.78 18.34 -14.52
N ILE A 283 21.52 18.18 -13.22
CA ILE A 283 22.51 18.44 -12.17
C ILE A 283 23.23 17.18 -11.71
N GLY A 284 22.70 15.99 -11.99
CA GLY A 284 23.35 14.73 -11.64
C GLY A 284 23.10 13.68 -12.70
N GLU A 285 22.22 12.73 -12.41
CA GLU A 285 21.80 11.72 -13.37
C GLU A 285 20.49 12.08 -14.05
N GLY A 286 20.42 11.92 -15.37
CA GLY A 286 19.20 11.95 -16.13
C GLY A 286 18.82 10.54 -16.58
N GLY A 287 18.10 9.82 -15.73
CA GLY A 287 17.68 8.46 -15.99
C GLY A 287 16.41 8.36 -16.83
N SER A 288 16.56 8.04 -18.12
CA SER A 288 15.49 7.55 -19.00
C SER A 288 14.22 8.42 -19.00
N GLY A 289 13.06 7.79 -19.17
CA GLY A 289 11.74 8.45 -19.15
C GLY A 289 11.43 9.18 -17.84
N GLY A 290 12.02 8.76 -16.72
CA GLY A 290 11.80 9.43 -15.44
C GLY A 290 12.45 10.82 -15.34
N ALA A 291 13.60 10.98 -15.99
CA ALA A 291 14.19 12.29 -16.20
C ALA A 291 13.42 13.10 -17.25
N LEU A 292 13.06 12.46 -18.37
CA LEU A 292 12.37 13.13 -19.48
C LEU A 292 10.99 13.69 -19.07
N ALA A 293 10.31 13.05 -18.11
CA ALA A 293 9.00 13.45 -17.59
C ALA A 293 8.95 14.87 -17.01
N ILE A 294 10.09 15.49 -16.71
CA ILE A 294 10.19 16.91 -16.35
C ILE A 294 11.22 17.66 -17.21
N GLY A 295 11.68 17.05 -18.31
CA GLY A 295 12.76 17.53 -19.17
C GLY A 295 12.33 18.09 -20.53
N CYS A 296 11.02 18.12 -20.83
CA CYS A 296 10.50 18.68 -22.07
C CYS A 296 10.48 20.22 -22.02
N ALA A 297 11.62 20.84 -22.29
CA ALA A 297 11.88 22.26 -22.08
C ALA A 297 12.30 23.01 -23.35
N ASN A 298 12.20 24.35 -23.33
CA ASN A 298 12.74 25.21 -24.39
C ASN A 298 14.26 25.04 -24.49
N LYS A 299 14.96 25.05 -23.34
CA LYS A 299 16.39 24.74 -23.26
C LYS A 299 16.68 23.67 -22.21
N LEU A 300 17.67 22.82 -22.49
CA LEU A 300 18.19 21.76 -21.64
C LEU A 300 19.68 22.02 -21.45
N LEU A 301 20.07 22.40 -20.24
CA LEU A 301 21.46 22.56 -19.85
C LEU A 301 21.91 21.36 -19.01
N MET A 302 23.21 21.10 -18.98
CA MET A 302 23.78 20.02 -18.18
C MET A 302 24.99 20.54 -17.41
N LEU A 303 25.13 20.17 -16.14
CA LEU A 303 26.41 20.35 -15.47
C LEU A 303 27.48 19.49 -16.16
N GLU A 304 28.73 19.94 -16.13
CA GLU A 304 29.84 19.34 -16.87
C GLU A 304 30.02 17.84 -16.66
N ASN A 305 29.83 17.36 -15.43
CA ASN A 305 29.94 15.95 -15.08
C ASN A 305 28.59 15.24 -14.98
N ALA A 306 27.47 15.92 -15.27
CA ALA A 306 26.16 15.28 -15.35
C ALA A 306 26.07 14.33 -16.55
N VAL A 307 25.18 13.35 -16.44
CA VAL A 307 24.95 12.34 -17.47
C VAL A 307 23.47 12.22 -17.80
N PHE A 308 23.12 12.00 -19.07
CA PHE A 308 21.74 11.83 -19.50
C PHE A 308 21.65 10.66 -20.48
N TYR A 309 20.77 9.69 -20.21
CA TYR A 309 20.77 8.42 -20.91
C TYR A 309 19.39 7.77 -21.00
N VAL A 310 19.18 6.97 -22.06
CA VAL A 310 17.95 6.17 -22.24
C VAL A 310 17.87 4.97 -21.30
N ALA A 311 19.03 4.38 -20.96
CA ALA A 311 19.18 3.27 -20.03
C ALA A 311 20.51 3.42 -19.31
N SER A 312 20.60 2.96 -18.05
CA SER A 312 21.85 3.04 -17.31
C SER A 312 22.96 2.25 -18.03
N PRO A 313 24.23 2.66 -17.91
CA PRO A 313 25.35 1.91 -18.50
C PRO A 313 25.34 0.45 -18.08
N GLU A 314 24.98 0.15 -16.84
CA GLU A 314 24.88 -1.21 -16.30
C GLU A 314 23.77 -2.02 -16.97
N ALA A 315 22.58 -1.43 -17.14
CA ALA A 315 21.45 -2.09 -17.79
C ALA A 315 21.73 -2.35 -19.27
N CYS A 316 22.29 -1.35 -19.96
CA CYS A 316 22.73 -1.49 -21.36
C CYS A 316 23.79 -2.58 -21.50
N ALA A 317 24.77 -2.63 -20.59
CA ALA A 317 25.81 -3.64 -20.55
C ALA A 317 25.26 -5.06 -20.34
N ALA A 318 24.31 -5.21 -19.41
CA ALA A 318 23.64 -6.48 -19.14
C ALA A 318 22.84 -6.98 -20.35
N ILE A 319 22.21 -6.09 -21.14
CA ILE A 319 21.42 -6.48 -22.31
C ILE A 319 22.32 -6.81 -23.52
N LEU A 320 23.22 -5.91 -23.88
CA LEU A 320 23.99 -6.02 -25.13
C LEU A 320 25.22 -6.92 -25.00
N TRP A 321 25.87 -6.92 -23.83
CA TRP A 321 27.09 -7.70 -23.58
C TRP A 321 26.87 -8.86 -22.59
N LYS A 322 25.65 -9.06 -22.09
CA LYS A 322 25.32 -10.10 -21.09
C LYS A 322 26.21 -10.02 -19.84
N SER A 323 26.73 -8.83 -19.54
CA SER A 323 27.67 -8.61 -18.44
C SER A 323 27.65 -7.16 -17.99
N ALA A 324 27.27 -6.92 -16.73
CA ALA A 324 27.30 -5.58 -16.12
C ALA A 324 28.73 -5.00 -16.05
N LYS A 325 29.77 -5.85 -16.06
CA LYS A 325 31.18 -5.40 -16.08
C LYS A 325 31.54 -4.61 -17.35
N ALA A 326 30.75 -4.73 -18.41
CA ALA A 326 30.93 -3.94 -19.63
C ALA A 326 30.33 -2.52 -19.55
N ALA A 327 29.90 -2.05 -18.37
CA ALA A 327 29.36 -0.71 -18.17
C ALA A 327 30.26 0.44 -18.69
N PRO A 328 31.60 0.43 -18.51
CA PRO A 328 32.47 1.46 -19.09
C PRO A 328 32.35 1.55 -20.61
N LYS A 329 32.35 0.39 -21.28
CA LYS A 329 32.19 0.29 -22.74
C LYS A 329 30.79 0.75 -23.18
N ALA A 330 29.76 0.42 -22.41
CA ALA A 330 28.40 0.87 -22.68
C ALA A 330 28.27 2.40 -22.55
N ALA A 331 28.84 3.00 -21.50
CA ALA A 331 28.83 4.45 -21.29
C ALA A 331 29.47 5.22 -22.46
N GLU A 332 30.61 4.74 -22.97
CA GLU A 332 31.27 5.31 -24.15
C GLU A 332 30.40 5.22 -25.41
N LYS A 333 29.77 4.07 -25.66
CA LYS A 333 28.96 3.86 -26.86
C LYS A 333 27.63 4.62 -26.82
N LEU A 334 27.07 4.82 -25.64
CA LEU A 334 25.82 5.56 -25.45
C LEU A 334 26.01 7.09 -25.54
N LYS A 335 27.24 7.62 -25.46
CA LYS A 335 27.54 9.07 -25.58
C LYS A 335 26.74 9.94 -24.60
N ILE A 336 26.74 9.53 -23.34
CA ILE A 336 25.85 10.06 -22.28
C ILE A 336 26.32 11.36 -21.61
N THR A 337 27.50 11.87 -21.97
CA THR A 337 28.14 13.01 -21.30
C THR A 337 27.63 14.34 -21.85
N ALA A 338 27.66 15.40 -21.03
CA ALA A 338 27.17 16.73 -21.40
C ALA A 338 27.73 17.25 -22.74
N ASN A 339 29.04 17.14 -22.95
CA ASN A 339 29.69 17.58 -24.19
C ASN A 339 29.24 16.80 -25.42
N GLU A 340 29.10 15.47 -25.32
CA GLU A 340 28.62 14.65 -26.44
C GLU A 340 27.16 14.96 -26.76
N LEU A 341 26.32 15.18 -25.75
CA LEU A 341 24.91 15.50 -25.95
C LEU A 341 24.68 16.90 -26.51
N CYS A 342 25.55 17.87 -26.19
CA CYS A 342 25.57 19.16 -26.88
C CYS A 342 25.99 19.01 -28.34
N ARG A 343 27.00 18.18 -28.62
CA ARG A 343 27.44 17.89 -30.00
C ARG A 343 26.34 17.20 -30.82
N LEU A 344 25.50 16.39 -30.17
CA LEU A 344 24.33 15.74 -30.76
C LEU A 344 23.09 16.65 -30.80
N GLN A 345 23.19 17.91 -30.35
CA GLN A 345 22.09 18.88 -30.30
C GLN A 345 20.88 18.40 -29.45
N VAL A 346 21.13 17.53 -28.47
CA VAL A 346 20.13 17.09 -27.49
C VAL A 346 20.09 18.07 -26.30
N ALA A 347 21.26 18.51 -25.84
CA ALA A 347 21.42 19.57 -24.85
C ALA A 347 21.89 20.86 -25.54
N ASP A 348 21.54 22.01 -24.96
CA ASP A 348 21.80 23.35 -25.53
C ASP A 348 23.05 24.01 -24.94
N GLY A 349 23.59 23.48 -23.85
CA GLY A 349 24.78 24.03 -23.21
C GLY A 349 25.26 23.24 -22.00
N VAL A 350 26.52 23.51 -21.63
CA VAL A 350 27.19 22.91 -20.48
C VAL A 350 27.49 24.00 -19.45
N ILE A 351 27.10 23.74 -18.20
CA ILE A 351 27.42 24.60 -17.06
C ILE A 351 28.70 24.02 -16.41
N PRO A 352 29.77 24.82 -16.27
CA PRO A 352 31.04 24.33 -15.75
C PRO A 352 30.92 23.90 -14.28
N GLU A 353 31.70 22.90 -13.89
CA GLU A 353 31.87 22.49 -12.49
C GLU A 353 33.25 22.95 -11.97
N PRO A 354 33.41 23.13 -10.65
CA PRO A 354 34.72 23.42 -10.10
C PRO A 354 35.62 22.19 -10.28
N LEU A 355 36.93 22.39 -10.18
CA LEU A 355 37.89 21.30 -10.26
C LEU A 355 37.64 20.31 -9.11
N GLY A 356 37.44 19.03 -9.41
CA GLY A 356 36.91 18.05 -8.45
C GLY A 356 35.44 17.68 -8.67
N GLY A 357 34.70 18.49 -9.44
CA GLY A 357 33.26 18.34 -9.65
C GLY A 357 32.41 19.13 -8.63
N ALA A 358 31.10 19.19 -8.85
CA ALA A 358 30.16 20.07 -8.15
C ALA A 358 30.18 20.00 -6.61
N HIS A 359 30.59 18.85 -6.05
CA HIS A 359 30.68 18.64 -4.61
C HIS A 359 31.92 19.27 -3.97
N ALA A 360 32.94 19.63 -4.76
CA ALA A 360 34.14 20.32 -4.29
C ALA A 360 33.84 21.77 -3.89
N ASP A 361 32.98 22.46 -4.65
CA ASP A 361 32.43 23.78 -4.28
C ASP A 361 30.94 23.89 -4.67
N PRO A 362 30.03 23.43 -3.79
CA PRO A 362 28.59 23.51 -4.02
C PRO A 362 28.07 24.94 -4.16
N SER A 363 28.69 25.90 -3.46
CA SER A 363 28.25 27.30 -3.47
C SER A 363 28.55 27.93 -4.83
N TRP A 364 29.79 27.78 -5.30
CA TRP A 364 30.19 28.26 -6.62
C TRP A 364 29.37 27.60 -7.73
N THR A 365 29.18 26.28 -7.67
CA THR A 365 28.35 25.55 -8.66
C THR A 365 26.93 26.10 -8.70
N SER A 366 26.34 26.39 -7.54
CA SER A 366 25.00 26.98 -7.45
C SER A 366 24.96 28.37 -8.10
N GLN A 367 25.99 29.20 -7.92
CA GLN A 367 26.07 30.50 -8.59
C GLN A 367 26.20 30.37 -10.12
N GLN A 368 26.93 29.38 -10.63
CA GLN A 368 26.98 29.12 -12.08
C GLN A 368 25.61 28.71 -12.64
N ILE A 369 24.86 27.89 -11.88
CA ILE A 369 23.48 27.55 -12.22
C ILE A 369 22.60 28.80 -12.23
N LYS A 370 22.73 29.69 -11.23
CA LYS A 370 21.97 30.96 -11.16
C LYS A 370 22.24 31.84 -12.40
N ILE A 371 23.50 31.98 -12.79
CA ILE A 371 23.90 32.73 -13.99
C ILE A 371 23.24 32.13 -15.24
N ALA A 372 23.37 30.82 -15.42
CA ALA A 372 22.79 30.12 -16.57
C ALA A 372 21.26 30.21 -16.64
N ILE A 373 20.57 30.19 -15.49
CA ILE A 373 19.12 30.42 -15.39
C ILE A 373 18.79 31.82 -15.87
N ASN A 374 19.45 32.84 -15.33
CA ASN A 374 19.16 34.24 -15.67
C ASN A 374 19.41 34.53 -17.16
N GLU A 375 20.55 34.11 -17.71
CA GLU A 375 20.88 34.28 -19.12
C GLU A 375 19.86 33.60 -20.04
N THR A 376 19.52 32.34 -19.74
CA THR A 376 18.56 31.58 -20.54
C THR A 376 17.16 32.17 -20.45
N MET A 377 16.73 32.59 -19.26
CA MET A 377 15.41 33.16 -19.06
C MET A 377 15.30 34.55 -19.69
N ASP A 378 16.36 35.35 -19.70
CA ASP A 378 16.41 36.64 -20.39
C ASP A 378 16.36 36.49 -21.91
N GLU A 379 16.95 35.42 -22.45
CA GLU A 379 16.80 35.07 -23.86
C GLU A 379 15.36 34.63 -24.18
N LEU A 380 14.82 33.67 -23.44
CA LEU A 380 13.49 33.10 -23.70
C LEU A 380 12.36 34.10 -23.44
N SER A 381 12.54 35.05 -22.53
CA SER A 381 11.53 36.08 -22.24
C SER A 381 11.35 37.10 -23.38
N LYS A 382 12.25 37.14 -24.36
CA LYS A 382 12.13 37.98 -25.56
C LYS A 382 11.17 37.38 -26.59
N LEU A 383 10.87 36.09 -26.49
CA LEU A 383 9.96 35.39 -27.39
C LEU A 383 8.51 35.57 -26.94
N ASN A 384 7.60 35.75 -27.89
CA ASN A 384 6.17 35.72 -27.58
C ASN A 384 5.70 34.26 -27.32
N THR A 385 4.45 34.08 -26.93
CA THR A 385 3.92 32.73 -26.61
C THR A 385 3.95 31.77 -27.81
N GLU A 386 3.66 32.25 -29.02
CA GLU A 386 3.67 31.40 -30.23
C GLU A 386 5.09 30.96 -30.56
N ASP A 387 6.04 31.90 -30.53
CA ASP A 387 7.46 31.65 -30.74
C ASP A 387 8.04 30.69 -29.69
N LEU A 388 7.61 30.80 -28.42
CA LEU A 388 8.04 29.87 -27.35
C LEU A 388 7.57 28.44 -27.60
N LEU A 389 6.32 28.27 -28.04
CA LEU A 389 5.76 26.96 -28.37
C LEU A 389 6.46 26.38 -29.60
N GLN A 390 6.63 27.19 -30.64
CA GLN A 390 7.32 26.79 -31.87
C GLN A 390 8.80 26.43 -31.59
N HIS A 391 9.51 27.23 -30.80
CA HIS A 391 10.88 26.96 -30.38
C HIS A 391 10.99 25.59 -29.67
N ARG A 392 10.06 25.30 -28.74
CA ARG A 392 10.05 24.01 -28.05
C ARG A 392 9.74 22.86 -29.01
N HIS A 393 8.72 23.02 -29.85
CA HIS A 393 8.36 22.02 -30.86
C HIS A 393 9.54 21.69 -31.79
N ASP A 394 10.17 22.71 -32.37
CA ASP A 394 11.24 22.55 -33.35
C ASP A 394 12.50 21.95 -32.76
N LYS A 395 12.84 22.30 -31.51
CA LYS A 395 13.92 21.64 -30.77
C LYS A 395 13.73 20.13 -30.78
N PHE A 396 12.58 19.63 -30.33
CA PHE A 396 12.35 18.18 -30.24
C PHE A 396 12.15 17.54 -31.62
N ARG A 397 11.54 18.25 -32.59
CA ARG A 397 11.27 17.70 -33.92
C ARG A 397 12.53 17.43 -34.73
N LYS A 398 13.61 18.17 -34.45
CA LYS A 398 14.96 18.02 -35.06
C LYS A 398 15.77 16.88 -34.46
N ILE A 399 15.41 16.36 -33.28
CA ILE A 399 16.16 15.29 -32.62
C ILE A 399 15.90 13.96 -33.35
N GLY A 400 16.98 13.33 -33.81
CA GLY A 400 16.97 12.02 -34.46
C GLY A 400 17.67 12.04 -35.82
N GLY A 401 18.31 10.94 -36.18
CA GLY A 401 18.94 10.75 -37.48
C GLY A 401 18.39 9.50 -38.16
N PHE A 402 17.94 9.64 -39.41
CA PHE A 402 17.50 8.54 -40.26
C PHE A 402 17.96 8.80 -41.69
N GLN A 403 18.07 7.73 -42.48
CA GLN A 403 18.41 7.81 -43.90
C GLN A 403 17.16 7.51 -44.72
N GLU A 404 16.74 8.48 -45.54
CA GLU A 404 15.63 8.33 -46.48
C GLU A 404 16.02 7.45 -47.67
N GLY A 405 15.05 6.74 -48.25
CA GLY A 405 15.23 6.05 -49.54
C GLY A 405 16.11 4.79 -49.52
N ILE A 406 16.36 4.17 -48.35
CA ILE A 406 16.94 2.82 -48.31
C ILE A 406 15.93 1.84 -48.93
N PRO A 407 16.26 1.12 -50.02
CA PRO A 407 15.40 0.08 -50.56
C PRO A 407 15.20 -0.99 -49.49
N ILE A 408 13.97 -1.08 -48.96
CA ILE A 408 13.62 -2.14 -48.01
C ILE A 408 13.42 -3.40 -48.86
N ASP A 409 14.40 -4.30 -48.82
CA ASP A 409 14.27 -5.61 -49.43
C ASP A 409 13.04 -6.31 -48.81
N PRO A 410 11.99 -6.63 -49.58
CA PRO A 410 10.75 -7.13 -49.02
C PRO A 410 11.01 -8.50 -48.37
N LYS A 411 11.01 -8.50 -47.04
CA LYS A 411 11.23 -9.62 -46.10
C LYS A 411 12.70 -9.95 -45.84
N LYS A 412 13.28 -9.21 -44.89
CA LYS A 412 14.21 -9.85 -43.95
C LYS A 412 13.41 -10.93 -43.22
N LYS A 413 13.64 -12.22 -43.54
CA LYS A 413 13.15 -13.33 -42.70
C LYS A 413 13.78 -13.12 -41.33
N ILE A 414 12.99 -12.60 -40.40
CA ILE A 414 13.34 -12.58 -39.00
C ILE A 414 13.34 -14.04 -38.56
N ASN A 415 14.50 -14.69 -38.59
CA ASN A 415 14.76 -15.94 -37.88
C ASN A 415 14.85 -15.62 -36.38
N MET A 416 13.84 -14.97 -35.83
CA MET A 416 13.51 -15.22 -34.44
C MET A 416 13.07 -16.67 -34.46
N LYS A 417 13.86 -17.57 -33.83
CA LYS A 417 13.23 -18.75 -33.24
C LYS A 417 12.00 -18.20 -32.54
N LYS A 418 10.80 -18.66 -32.92
CA LYS A 418 9.65 -18.47 -32.04
C LYS A 418 10.21 -18.87 -30.68
N ARG A 419 10.15 -17.97 -29.69
CA ARG A 419 10.32 -18.46 -28.33
C ARG A 419 9.37 -19.63 -28.30
N ASP A 420 9.90 -20.81 -28.00
CA ASP A 420 9.09 -21.82 -27.38
C ASP A 420 8.67 -21.15 -26.07
N ILE A 421 7.65 -20.27 -26.16
CA ILE A 421 6.62 -20.21 -25.14
C ILE A 421 6.35 -21.69 -24.99
N PRO A 422 6.61 -22.29 -23.83
CA PRO A 422 6.10 -23.61 -23.59
C PRO A 422 4.61 -23.44 -23.85
N VAL A 423 4.14 -23.84 -25.04
CA VAL A 423 2.76 -24.23 -25.21
C VAL A 423 2.68 -25.26 -24.13
N ALA A 424 2.06 -24.88 -23.01
CA ALA A 424 1.92 -25.76 -21.88
C ALA A 424 1.40 -27.04 -22.50
N ARG A 425 2.24 -28.08 -22.52
CA ARG A 425 1.81 -29.38 -23.01
C ARG A 425 0.58 -29.65 -22.18
N ARG A 426 -0.59 -29.70 -22.83
CA ARG A 426 -1.85 -30.04 -22.17
C ARG A 426 -1.54 -31.30 -21.38
N ILE A 427 -1.58 -31.19 -20.06
CA ILE A 427 -1.44 -32.34 -19.20
C ILE A 427 -2.72 -33.15 -19.47
N PRO A 428 -2.63 -34.42 -19.88
CA PRO A 428 -3.82 -35.26 -20.04
C PRO A 428 -4.67 -35.20 -18.78
N ASP A 429 -5.99 -35.04 -18.92
CA ASP A 429 -6.92 -34.90 -17.79
C ASP A 429 -6.72 -36.04 -16.75
N ALA A 430 -6.40 -37.26 -17.21
CA ALA A 430 -6.11 -38.42 -16.38
C ALA A 430 -4.80 -38.31 -15.55
N GLU A 431 -3.77 -37.64 -16.08
CA GLU A 431 -2.51 -37.42 -15.37
C GLU A 431 -2.69 -36.36 -14.27
N LEU A 432 -3.48 -35.32 -14.56
CA LEU A 432 -3.84 -34.29 -13.59
C LEU A 432 -4.69 -34.86 -12.44
N GLU A 433 -5.69 -35.70 -12.75
CA GLU A 433 -6.52 -36.39 -11.75
C GLU A 433 -5.69 -37.34 -10.87
N ALA A 434 -4.74 -38.09 -11.46
CA ALA A 434 -3.85 -38.96 -10.73
C ALA A 434 -2.90 -38.20 -9.79
N GLU A 435 -2.34 -37.06 -10.24
CA GLU A 435 -1.49 -36.20 -9.40
C GLU A 435 -2.28 -35.60 -8.22
N VAL A 436 -3.52 -35.16 -8.44
CA VAL A 436 -4.40 -34.63 -7.39
C VAL A 436 -4.76 -35.71 -6.36
N GLN A 437 -5.07 -36.94 -6.80
CA GLN A 437 -5.35 -38.06 -5.89
C GLN A 437 -4.11 -38.47 -5.08
N LYS A 438 -2.95 -38.51 -5.72
CA LYS A 438 -1.67 -38.79 -5.05
C LYS A 438 -1.34 -37.73 -3.98
N LEU A 439 -1.60 -36.45 -4.27
CA LEU A 439 -1.48 -35.37 -3.29
C LEU A 439 -2.47 -35.54 -2.12
N LYS A 440 -3.73 -35.87 -2.40
CA LYS A 440 -4.74 -36.15 -1.36
C LYS A 440 -4.30 -37.30 -0.45
N GLN A 441 -3.78 -38.38 -1.02
CA GLN A 441 -3.31 -39.53 -0.27
C GLN A 441 -2.08 -39.21 0.60
N LYS A 442 -1.11 -38.47 0.04
CA LYS A 442 0.08 -38.00 0.76
C LYS A 442 -0.28 -37.08 1.94
N ILE A 443 -1.34 -36.27 1.80
CA ILE A 443 -1.88 -35.40 2.86
C ILE A 443 -2.65 -36.21 3.93
N LEU A 444 -3.29 -37.31 3.54
CA LEU A 444 -3.95 -38.21 4.47
C LEU A 444 -2.94 -39.03 5.30
N GLU A 445 -1.85 -39.48 4.67
CA GLU A 445 -0.75 -40.20 5.31
C GLU A 445 0.03 -39.33 6.31
N THR A 446 0.15 -38.02 6.07
CA THR A 446 0.77 -37.07 7.01
C THR A 446 -0.09 -36.78 8.24
N LYS A 447 -1.35 -37.21 8.30
CA LYS A 447 -2.17 -37.07 9.52
C LYS A 447 -1.68 -37.90 10.72
N GLY A 448 -0.74 -38.83 10.50
CA GLY A 448 -0.16 -39.68 11.55
C GLY A 448 1.28 -39.37 11.98
N SER A 449 1.93 -38.35 11.39
CA SER A 449 3.37 -38.07 11.57
C SER A 449 3.62 -36.56 11.74
N SER A 450 4.55 -36.17 12.62
CA SER A 450 4.89 -34.78 12.93
C SER A 450 5.73 -34.07 11.85
N ALA A 451 5.74 -34.56 10.61
CA ALA A 451 6.51 -33.96 9.52
C ALA A 451 5.71 -32.84 8.82
N GLU A 452 6.40 -31.73 8.51
CA GLU A 452 5.85 -30.59 7.78
C GLU A 452 5.30 -31.01 6.40
N PRO A 453 4.06 -30.61 6.02
CA PRO A 453 3.52 -30.95 4.72
C PRO A 453 4.25 -30.18 3.60
N PRO A 454 4.48 -30.79 2.42
CA PRO A 454 5.14 -30.13 1.29
C PRO A 454 4.24 -29.05 0.68
N ARG A 455 4.27 -27.84 1.24
CA ARG A 455 3.47 -26.67 0.80
C ARG A 455 3.72 -26.28 -0.66
N LEU A 456 4.95 -26.46 -1.14
CA LEU A 456 5.37 -26.11 -2.50
C LEU A 456 4.63 -26.93 -3.57
N ASP A 457 4.37 -28.22 -3.33
CA ASP A 457 3.68 -29.10 -4.29
C ASP A 457 2.19 -28.74 -4.44
N LEU A 458 1.55 -28.27 -3.36
CA LEU A 458 0.12 -27.93 -3.33
C LEU A 458 -0.18 -26.61 -4.06
N ASP A 459 0.64 -25.59 -3.86
CA ASP A 459 0.46 -24.27 -4.49
C ASP A 459 0.70 -24.32 -5.99
N ASP A 460 1.71 -25.08 -6.43
CA ASP A 460 1.97 -25.30 -7.84
C ASP A 460 0.83 -26.06 -8.52
N MET A 461 0.21 -27.02 -7.84
CA MET A 461 -0.95 -27.75 -8.37
C MET A 461 -2.20 -26.87 -8.51
N ILE A 462 -2.49 -26.06 -7.49
CA ILE A 462 -3.60 -25.09 -7.54
C ILE A 462 -3.38 -24.10 -8.69
N LYS A 463 -2.14 -23.65 -8.90
CA LYS A 463 -1.79 -22.73 -10.00
C LYS A 463 -1.93 -23.39 -11.38
N LYS A 464 -1.58 -24.67 -11.52
CA LYS A 464 -1.82 -25.46 -12.75
C LYS A 464 -3.31 -25.63 -13.02
N LEU A 465 -4.09 -26.04 -12.02
CA LEU A 465 -5.55 -26.22 -12.14
C LEU A 465 -6.27 -24.92 -12.50
N LYS A 466 -5.89 -23.78 -11.93
CA LYS A 466 -6.46 -22.47 -12.31
C LYS A 466 -6.27 -22.16 -13.80
N LYS A 467 -5.07 -22.40 -14.34
CA LYS A 467 -4.79 -22.19 -15.77
C LYS A 467 -5.62 -23.09 -16.67
N GLU A 468 -5.81 -24.35 -16.26
CA GLU A 468 -6.66 -25.30 -16.99
C GLU A 468 -8.15 -24.91 -16.93
N VAL A 469 -8.63 -24.45 -15.78
CA VAL A 469 -10.00 -23.93 -15.61
C VAL A 469 -10.23 -22.70 -16.50
N ASP A 470 -9.31 -21.74 -16.53
CA ASP A 470 -9.40 -20.55 -17.39
C ASP A 470 -9.41 -20.91 -18.89
N HIS A 471 -8.67 -21.94 -19.27
CA HIS A 471 -8.66 -22.47 -20.63
C HIS A 471 -10.02 -23.10 -20.99
N GLU A 472 -10.58 -23.94 -20.12
CA GLU A 472 -11.90 -24.54 -20.35
C GLU A 472 -13.02 -23.49 -20.37
N TYR A 473 -12.95 -22.46 -19.51
CA TYR A 473 -13.87 -21.31 -19.58
C TYR A 473 -13.78 -20.60 -20.93
N SER A 474 -12.57 -20.40 -21.46
CA SER A 474 -12.36 -19.77 -22.76
C SER A 474 -12.94 -20.59 -23.90
N GLU A 475 -12.81 -21.92 -23.87
CA GLU A 475 -13.41 -22.81 -24.85
C GLU A 475 -14.94 -22.88 -24.73
N ALA A 476 -15.49 -22.81 -23.51
CA ALA A 476 -16.93 -22.73 -23.29
C ALA A 476 -17.52 -21.43 -23.87
N ILE A 477 -16.84 -20.29 -23.66
CA ILE A 477 -17.24 -18.99 -24.24
C ILE A 477 -17.23 -19.03 -25.78
N LYS A 478 -16.28 -19.75 -26.40
CA LYS A 478 -16.24 -19.95 -27.85
C LYS A 478 -17.38 -20.83 -28.34
N ALA A 479 -17.67 -21.93 -27.63
CA ALA A 479 -18.73 -22.85 -27.99
C ALA A 479 -20.13 -22.22 -27.89
N VAL A 480 -20.34 -21.33 -26.90
CA VAL A 480 -21.60 -20.60 -26.70
C VAL A 480 -21.73 -19.40 -27.66
N GLY A 481 -20.69 -19.09 -28.45
CA GLY A 481 -20.74 -18.03 -29.48
C GLY A 481 -20.72 -16.60 -28.94
N LEU A 482 -20.30 -16.41 -27.68
CA LEU A 482 -20.28 -15.09 -27.02
C LEU A 482 -18.96 -14.33 -27.20
N THR A 483 -17.99 -14.89 -27.91
CA THR A 483 -16.62 -14.35 -28.03
C THR A 483 -16.59 -12.93 -28.62
N ASP A 484 -17.36 -12.68 -29.68
CA ASP A 484 -17.40 -11.37 -30.34
C ASP A 484 -18.14 -10.32 -29.51
N ARG A 485 -19.20 -10.74 -28.78
CA ARG A 485 -19.95 -9.86 -27.88
C ARG A 485 -19.12 -9.47 -26.67
N LEU A 486 -18.37 -10.41 -26.11
CA LEU A 486 -17.48 -10.18 -24.97
C LEU A 486 -16.29 -9.30 -25.36
N SER A 487 -15.80 -9.42 -26.60
CA SER A 487 -14.76 -8.54 -27.16
C SER A 487 -15.28 -7.12 -27.38
N LYS A 488 -16.48 -6.97 -27.96
CA LYS A 488 -17.14 -5.66 -28.10
C LYS A 488 -17.46 -5.00 -26.76
N LEU A 489 -17.92 -5.77 -25.78
CA LEU A 489 -18.15 -5.26 -24.42
C LEU A 489 -16.86 -4.81 -23.75
N LYS A 490 -15.75 -5.56 -23.92
CA LYS A 490 -14.42 -5.13 -23.45
C LYS A 490 -13.98 -3.82 -24.10
N GLU A 491 -14.22 -3.64 -25.39
CA GLU A 491 -13.97 -2.36 -26.08
C GLU A 491 -14.86 -1.21 -25.57
N GLU A 492 -16.14 -1.48 -25.28
CA GLU A 492 -17.06 -0.49 -24.71
C GLU A 492 -16.68 -0.10 -23.27
N VAL A 493 -16.31 -1.07 -22.42
CA VAL A 493 -15.85 -0.83 -21.04
C VAL A 493 -14.52 -0.09 -21.02
N THR A 494 -13.58 -0.42 -21.91
CA THR A 494 -12.31 0.30 -22.01
C THR A 494 -12.50 1.72 -22.53
N LYS A 495 -13.44 1.95 -23.44
CA LYS A 495 -13.85 3.31 -23.87
C LYS A 495 -14.52 4.09 -22.74
N ALA A 496 -15.45 3.50 -22.00
CA ALA A 496 -16.12 4.16 -20.86
C ALA A 496 -15.12 4.53 -19.75
N ASN A 497 -14.20 3.62 -19.41
CA ASN A 497 -13.13 3.88 -18.45
C ASN A 497 -12.15 4.96 -18.93
N SER A 498 -11.91 5.08 -20.24
CA SER A 498 -11.07 6.14 -20.80
C SER A 498 -11.71 7.54 -20.76
N GLN A 499 -13.03 7.62 -20.56
CA GLN A 499 -13.78 8.88 -20.51
C GLN A 499 -14.11 9.34 -19.08
N ASN A 500 -13.70 8.61 -18.03
CA ASN A 500 -14.00 8.93 -16.62
C ASN A 500 -15.51 9.17 -16.35
N GLN A 501 -16.39 8.53 -17.12
CA GLN A 501 -17.81 8.49 -16.81
C GLN A 501 -18.05 7.33 -15.83
N PHE A 502 -18.87 7.57 -14.80
CA PHE A 502 -19.45 6.48 -14.01
C PHE A 502 -20.03 5.44 -14.98
N ILE A 503 -19.83 4.15 -14.69
CA ILE A 503 -20.36 3.06 -15.53
C ILE A 503 -21.84 3.35 -15.79
N ASP A 504 -22.15 3.68 -17.05
CA ASP A 504 -23.51 3.98 -17.50
C ASP A 504 -24.43 2.82 -17.05
N PRO A 505 -25.58 3.09 -16.40
CA PRO A 505 -26.56 2.06 -16.05
C PRO A 505 -26.88 1.10 -17.20
N LEU A 506 -26.82 1.58 -18.45
CA LEU A 506 -27.00 0.77 -19.66
C LEU A 506 -25.86 -0.24 -19.90
N LEU A 507 -24.62 0.13 -19.58
CA LEU A 507 -23.47 -0.77 -19.70
C LEU A 507 -23.49 -1.83 -18.61
N LYS A 508 -23.92 -1.47 -17.40
CA LYS A 508 -24.14 -2.42 -16.30
C LYS A 508 -25.22 -3.44 -16.65
N ASP A 509 -26.33 -3.01 -17.22
CA ASP A 509 -27.39 -3.89 -17.71
C ASP A 509 -26.90 -4.83 -18.83
N LYS A 510 -26.09 -4.33 -19.77
CA LYS A 510 -25.43 -5.19 -20.79
C LYS A 510 -24.51 -6.24 -20.18
N ILE A 511 -23.75 -5.89 -19.14
CA ILE A 511 -22.86 -6.83 -18.43
C ILE A 511 -23.69 -7.90 -17.71
N GLU A 512 -24.73 -7.50 -16.99
CA GLU A 512 -25.62 -8.41 -16.25
C GLU A 512 -26.38 -9.34 -17.20
N LYS A 513 -26.85 -8.82 -18.34
CA LYS A 513 -27.50 -9.62 -19.39
C LYS A 513 -26.55 -10.62 -20.04
N LEU A 514 -25.32 -10.21 -20.38
CA LEU A 514 -24.32 -11.13 -20.92
C LEU A 514 -23.90 -12.19 -19.90
N LYS A 515 -23.86 -11.84 -18.60
CA LYS A 515 -23.61 -12.80 -17.53
C LYS A 515 -24.75 -13.82 -17.43
N ALA A 516 -26.01 -13.38 -17.48
CA ALA A 516 -27.16 -14.29 -17.46
C ALA A 516 -27.20 -15.20 -18.71
N GLU A 517 -26.93 -14.66 -19.90
CA GLU A 517 -26.81 -15.43 -21.15
C GLU A 517 -25.66 -16.45 -21.08
N PHE A 518 -24.54 -16.06 -20.47
CA PHE A 518 -23.41 -16.95 -20.26
C PHE A 518 -23.72 -18.06 -19.26
N ASP A 519 -24.31 -17.74 -18.11
CA ASP A 519 -24.66 -18.71 -17.07
C ASP A 519 -25.72 -19.71 -17.56
N GLN A 520 -26.67 -19.27 -18.38
CA GLN A 520 -27.64 -20.15 -19.05
C GLN A 520 -26.97 -21.04 -20.13
N GLY A 521 -26.06 -20.47 -20.92
CA GLY A 521 -25.34 -21.17 -21.99
C GLY A 521 -24.21 -22.08 -21.52
N LEU A 522 -23.71 -21.90 -20.30
CA LEU A 522 -22.56 -22.64 -19.77
C LEU A 522 -22.82 -24.14 -19.71
N SER A 523 -24.04 -24.52 -19.30
CA SER A 523 -24.49 -25.92 -19.25
C SER A 523 -24.63 -26.58 -20.62
N ALA A 524 -24.79 -25.79 -21.69
CA ALA A 524 -24.91 -26.27 -23.07
C ALA A 524 -23.54 -26.42 -23.76
N ALA A 525 -22.45 -25.96 -23.14
CA ALA A 525 -21.11 -26.09 -23.69
C ALA A 525 -20.63 -27.55 -23.65
N PRO A 526 -20.02 -28.08 -24.74
CA PRO A 526 -19.60 -29.48 -24.82
C PRO A 526 -18.49 -29.85 -23.82
N ASN A 527 -17.79 -28.86 -23.27
CA ASN A 527 -16.74 -29.02 -22.26
C ASN A 527 -17.21 -28.75 -20.82
N TYR A 528 -18.51 -28.52 -20.59
CA TYR A 528 -19.06 -28.18 -19.27
C TYR A 528 -18.75 -29.22 -18.19
N GLY A 529 -18.89 -30.52 -18.51
CA GLY A 529 -18.58 -31.59 -17.55
C GLY A 529 -17.10 -31.62 -17.12
N LYS A 530 -16.18 -31.29 -18.03
CA LYS A 530 -14.75 -31.19 -17.72
C LYS A 530 -14.43 -29.97 -16.86
N LEU A 531 -15.05 -28.84 -17.19
CA LEU A 531 -14.93 -27.60 -16.43
C LEU A 531 -15.41 -27.80 -14.99
N GLN A 532 -16.56 -28.46 -14.80
CA GLN A 532 -17.12 -28.76 -13.49
C GLN A 532 -16.20 -29.67 -12.65
N SER A 533 -15.65 -30.72 -13.27
CA SER A 533 -14.67 -31.61 -12.61
C SER A 533 -13.42 -30.85 -12.13
N LYS A 534 -12.82 -30.02 -13.01
CA LYS A 534 -11.63 -29.21 -12.67
C LYS A 534 -11.92 -28.17 -11.59
N LEU A 535 -13.12 -27.57 -11.59
CA LEU A 535 -13.55 -26.60 -10.59
C LEU A 535 -13.78 -27.24 -9.22
N GLU A 536 -14.34 -28.45 -9.19
CA GLU A 536 -14.51 -29.22 -7.95
C GLU A 536 -13.15 -29.66 -7.38
N MET A 537 -12.22 -30.12 -8.22
CA MET A 537 -10.85 -30.42 -7.80
C MET A 537 -10.14 -29.20 -7.19
N LEU A 538 -10.31 -28.02 -7.80
CA LEU A 538 -9.75 -26.77 -7.30
C LEU A 538 -10.35 -26.38 -5.94
N LYS A 539 -11.67 -26.52 -5.78
CA LYS A 539 -12.38 -26.25 -4.54
C LYS A 539 -11.89 -27.16 -3.41
N GLU A 540 -11.74 -28.45 -3.68
CA GLU A 540 -11.23 -29.42 -2.70
C GLU A 540 -9.79 -29.13 -2.28
N LEU A 541 -8.88 -28.83 -3.21
CA LEU A 541 -7.49 -28.46 -2.86
C LEU A 541 -7.41 -27.14 -2.10
N SER A 542 -8.26 -26.16 -2.43
CA SER A 542 -8.32 -24.88 -1.71
C SER A 542 -8.79 -25.06 -0.26
N LYS A 543 -9.76 -25.94 -0.02
CA LYS A 543 -10.24 -26.30 1.31
C LYS A 543 -9.14 -26.99 2.13
N VAL A 544 -8.39 -27.89 1.50
CA VAL A 544 -7.25 -28.57 2.12
C VAL A 544 -6.13 -27.59 2.48
N LYS A 545 -5.81 -26.63 1.59
CA LYS A 545 -4.85 -25.56 1.85
C LYS A 545 -5.26 -24.73 3.06
N HIS A 546 -6.51 -24.26 3.10
CA HIS A 546 -7.05 -23.48 4.23
C HIS A 546 -6.98 -24.24 5.56
N MET A 547 -7.26 -25.54 5.57
CA MET A 547 -7.15 -26.39 6.76
C MET A 547 -5.71 -26.60 7.23
N SER A 548 -4.74 -26.65 6.31
CA SER A 548 -3.31 -26.73 6.64
C SER A 548 -2.77 -25.40 7.17
N GLU A 549 -3.21 -24.27 6.60
CA GLU A 549 -2.78 -22.93 7.01
C GLU A 549 -3.30 -22.59 8.42
N THR A 550 -4.59 -22.83 8.68
CA THR A 550 -5.19 -22.62 10.02
C THR A 550 -4.55 -23.48 11.12
N LYS A 551 -4.14 -24.72 10.81
CA LYS A 551 -3.39 -25.56 11.77
C LYS A 551 -2.00 -25.00 12.08
N ASN A 552 -1.29 -24.51 11.06
CA ASN A 552 0.04 -23.96 11.24
C ASN A 552 -0.01 -22.60 11.94
N GLU A 553 -0.99 -21.76 11.63
CA GLU A 553 -1.23 -20.49 12.34
C GLU A 553 -1.57 -20.71 13.82
N ALA A 554 -2.38 -21.73 14.12
CA ALA A 554 -2.66 -22.11 15.51
C ALA A 554 -1.42 -22.65 16.24
N ALA A 555 -0.53 -23.36 15.55
CA ALA A 555 0.73 -23.84 16.12
C ALA A 555 1.73 -22.70 16.37
N THR A 556 1.86 -21.75 15.42
CA THR A 556 2.70 -20.56 15.59
C THR A 556 2.18 -19.66 16.69
N LEU A 557 0.86 -19.44 16.76
CA LEU A 557 0.25 -18.65 17.85
C LEU A 557 0.45 -19.30 19.22
N LYS A 558 0.35 -20.64 19.31
CA LYS A 558 0.66 -21.37 20.56
C LYS A 558 2.12 -21.22 20.96
N GLN A 559 3.04 -21.24 19.99
CA GLN A 559 4.46 -21.06 20.26
C GLN A 559 4.77 -19.62 20.68
N GLU A 560 4.21 -18.62 19.99
CA GLU A 560 4.34 -17.20 20.32
C GLU A 560 3.77 -16.89 21.72
N LEU A 561 2.58 -17.42 22.05
CA LEU A 561 1.99 -17.30 23.38
C LEU A 561 2.88 -17.92 24.47
N LYS A 562 3.48 -19.08 24.19
CA LYS A 562 4.39 -19.73 25.13
C LYS A 562 5.63 -18.88 25.38
N THR A 563 6.25 -18.32 24.34
CA THR A 563 7.38 -17.39 24.49
C THR A 563 7.03 -16.13 25.26
N ILE A 564 5.88 -15.50 24.97
CA ILE A 564 5.43 -14.31 25.70
C ILE A 564 5.23 -14.63 27.20
N PHE A 565 4.67 -15.80 27.50
CA PHE A 565 4.46 -16.24 28.88
C PHE A 565 5.79 -16.53 29.59
N ASP A 566 6.71 -17.22 28.91
CA ASP A 566 8.05 -17.52 29.42
C ASP A 566 8.86 -16.23 29.65
N ASP A 567 8.75 -15.21 28.78
CA ASP A 567 9.45 -13.93 28.92
C ASP A 567 8.95 -13.12 30.12
N VAL A 568 7.64 -13.11 30.38
CA VAL A 568 7.04 -12.44 31.55
C VAL A 568 7.47 -13.16 32.84
N LEU A 569 7.46 -14.49 32.86
CA LEU A 569 7.91 -15.27 34.02
C LEU A 569 9.42 -15.17 34.27
N ASN A 570 10.21 -14.96 33.21
CA ASN A 570 11.65 -14.80 33.31
C ASN A 570 12.11 -13.37 33.61
N ASN A 571 11.17 -12.42 33.75
CA ASN A 571 11.50 -11.05 34.12
C ASN A 571 12.18 -11.03 35.51
N PRO A 572 13.43 -10.52 35.61
CA PRO A 572 14.20 -10.55 36.85
C PRO A 572 13.50 -9.86 38.02
N ARG A 573 12.72 -8.80 37.73
CA ARG A 573 11.95 -8.06 38.74
C ARG A 573 10.78 -8.87 39.31
N ILE A 574 10.11 -9.67 38.47
CA ILE A 574 9.01 -10.55 38.90
C ILE A 574 9.58 -11.73 39.69
N LYS A 575 10.70 -12.30 39.26
CA LYS A 575 11.41 -13.38 39.99
C LYS A 575 11.90 -12.93 41.36
N GLU A 576 12.50 -11.76 41.44
CA GLU A 576 12.98 -11.19 42.72
C GLU A 576 11.81 -10.94 43.67
N ASN A 577 10.72 -10.32 43.18
CA ASN A 577 9.51 -10.11 43.98
C ASN A 577 8.87 -11.44 44.43
N TYR A 578 8.85 -12.46 43.57
CA TYR A 578 8.32 -13.78 43.88
C TYR A 578 9.15 -14.49 44.97
N GLU A 579 10.49 -14.51 44.86
CA GLU A 579 11.34 -15.13 45.86
C GLU A 579 11.30 -14.37 47.20
N THR A 580 11.15 -13.03 47.16
CA THR A 580 10.98 -12.22 48.38
C THR A 580 9.66 -12.56 49.08
N LEU A 581 8.54 -12.63 48.33
CA LEU A 581 7.23 -13.03 48.86
C LEU A 581 7.24 -14.48 49.38
N LYS A 582 7.91 -15.38 48.68
CA LYS A 582 8.04 -16.79 49.06
C LYS A 582 8.85 -16.97 50.34
N ALA A 583 9.95 -16.23 50.51
CA ALA A 583 10.73 -16.22 51.74
C ALA A 583 9.92 -15.64 52.92
N GLU A 584 9.13 -14.58 52.67
CA GLU A 584 8.25 -13.97 53.67
C GLU A 584 7.13 -14.95 54.10
N ILE A 585 6.50 -15.66 53.15
CA ILE A 585 5.52 -16.72 53.43
C ILE A 585 6.15 -17.91 54.18
N GLN A 586 7.35 -18.33 53.81
CA GLN A 586 8.07 -19.42 54.49
C GLN A 586 8.47 -19.07 55.92
N SER A 587 8.81 -17.80 56.20
CA SER A 587 9.14 -17.32 57.55
C SER A 587 7.95 -17.35 58.51
N VAL A 588 6.72 -17.29 57.98
CA VAL A 588 5.46 -17.31 58.75
C VAL A 588 4.98 -18.75 59.03
N GLY A 589 5.51 -19.76 58.33
CA GLY A 589 5.16 -21.17 58.58
C GLY A 589 3.70 -21.54 58.26
N ALA A 590 3.03 -20.78 57.39
CA ALA A 590 1.64 -20.98 57.03
C ALA A 590 1.43 -22.25 56.17
N SER A 591 0.49 -23.10 56.59
CA SER A 591 0.15 -24.35 55.88
C SER A 591 -1.02 -24.16 54.91
N SER A 592 -1.81 -23.10 55.08
CA SER A 592 -2.98 -22.78 54.25
C SER A 592 -3.12 -21.27 53.99
N PRO A 593 -3.80 -20.83 52.91
CA PRO A 593 -4.03 -19.41 52.59
C PRO A 593 -4.82 -18.63 53.65
N SER A 594 -5.52 -19.34 54.54
CA SER A 594 -6.27 -18.79 55.67
C SER A 594 -5.38 -18.25 56.79
N ASP A 595 -4.17 -18.79 56.93
CA ASP A 595 -3.24 -18.52 58.05
C ASP A 595 -2.32 -17.31 57.80
N LEU A 596 -2.43 -16.67 56.63
CA LEU A 596 -1.66 -15.49 56.26
C LEU A 596 -2.27 -14.23 56.87
N ASP A 597 -1.43 -13.32 57.38
CA ASP A 597 -1.91 -12.02 57.85
C ASP A 597 -2.48 -11.17 56.69
N ASP A 598 -3.30 -10.18 57.02
CA ASP A 598 -3.99 -9.34 56.05
C ASP A 598 -3.03 -8.44 55.22
N GLU A 599 -1.86 -8.12 55.76
CA GLU A 599 -0.79 -7.37 55.09
C GLU A 599 -0.09 -8.23 54.02
N LEU A 600 0.18 -9.50 54.32
CA LEU A 600 0.75 -10.46 53.38
C LEU A 600 -0.24 -10.83 52.27
N LYS A 601 -1.53 -11.03 52.61
CA LYS A 601 -2.60 -11.22 51.63
C LYS A 601 -2.70 -10.05 50.66
N LYS A 602 -2.53 -8.82 51.15
CA LYS A 602 -2.55 -7.62 50.32
C LYS A 602 -1.34 -7.56 49.38
N LYS A 603 -0.13 -7.90 49.85
CA LYS A 603 1.08 -8.02 49.02
C LYS A 603 0.93 -9.07 47.90
N ILE A 604 0.31 -10.21 48.19
CA ILE A 604 0.03 -11.26 47.19
C ILE A 604 -0.93 -10.75 46.12
N ILE A 605 -2.01 -10.06 46.51
CA ILE A 605 -2.98 -9.48 45.57
C ILE A 605 -2.31 -8.41 44.68
N GLU A 606 -1.42 -7.60 45.25
CA GLU A 606 -0.69 -6.58 44.51
C GLU A 606 0.33 -7.17 43.53
N PHE A 607 1.04 -8.23 43.92
CA PHE A 607 1.92 -8.98 43.03
C PHE A 607 1.16 -9.61 41.86
N ASN A 608 0.01 -10.25 42.10
CA ASN A 608 -0.80 -10.85 41.04
C ASN A 608 -1.29 -9.79 40.03
N LYS A 609 -1.69 -8.60 40.51
CA LYS A 609 -2.08 -7.49 39.63
C LYS A 609 -0.92 -7.01 38.75
N GLU A 610 0.29 -6.95 39.29
CA GLU A 610 1.48 -6.56 38.54
C GLU A 610 1.82 -7.58 37.44
N VAL A 611 1.74 -8.88 37.76
CA VAL A 611 1.93 -9.95 36.76
C VAL A 611 0.86 -9.89 35.67
N ASP A 612 -0.41 -9.73 36.03
CA ASP A 612 -1.52 -9.61 35.08
C ASP A 612 -1.36 -8.39 34.15
N LEU A 613 -0.91 -7.25 34.70
CA LEU A 613 -0.68 -6.03 33.93
C LEU A 613 0.49 -6.19 32.95
N GLN A 614 1.57 -6.82 33.37
CA GLN A 614 2.71 -7.08 32.48
C GLN A 614 2.37 -8.08 31.39
N LEU A 615 1.62 -9.13 31.71
CA LEU A 615 1.15 -10.09 30.72
C LEU A 615 0.19 -9.43 29.71
N ALA A 616 -0.74 -8.62 30.18
CA ALA A 616 -1.65 -7.88 29.31
C ALA A 616 -0.90 -6.90 28.37
N ASN A 617 0.11 -6.20 28.89
CA ASN A 617 0.95 -5.30 28.09
C ASN A 617 1.82 -6.06 27.08
N ALA A 618 2.35 -7.22 27.45
CA ALA A 618 3.13 -8.07 26.56
C ALA A 618 2.27 -8.64 25.42
N LEU A 619 1.08 -9.15 25.73
CA LEU A 619 0.10 -9.62 24.75
C LEU A 619 -0.35 -8.50 23.79
N LYS A 620 -0.60 -7.30 24.33
CA LYS A 620 -0.97 -6.12 23.53
C LYS A 620 0.17 -5.65 22.62
N SER A 621 1.41 -5.72 23.09
CA SER A 621 2.60 -5.38 22.30
C SER A 621 2.86 -6.40 21.17
N ALA A 622 2.42 -7.64 21.36
CA ALA A 622 2.41 -8.69 20.33
C ALA A 622 1.20 -8.58 19.36
N GLY A 623 0.32 -7.59 19.54
CA GLY A 623 -0.83 -7.36 18.66
C GLY A 623 -2.07 -8.20 18.96
N LEU A 624 -2.14 -8.86 20.12
CA LEU A 624 -3.31 -9.60 20.60
C LEU A 624 -4.17 -8.68 21.50
N ASP A 625 -5.46 -8.52 21.14
CA ASP A 625 -6.37 -7.65 21.90
C ASP A 625 -7.01 -8.43 23.07
N VAL A 626 -6.75 -7.99 24.31
CA VAL A 626 -7.20 -8.68 25.52
C VAL A 626 -8.38 -7.91 26.15
N LYS A 627 -9.56 -8.52 26.20
CA LYS A 627 -10.73 -7.97 26.92
C LYS A 627 -10.65 -8.34 28.40
N TYR A 628 -10.55 -7.31 29.25
CA TYR A 628 -10.53 -7.48 30.71
C TYR A 628 -11.94 -7.74 31.24
N VAL A 629 -12.24 -8.98 31.64
CA VAL A 629 -13.46 -9.30 32.42
C VAL A 629 -13.09 -9.17 33.90
N LYS A 630 -13.62 -8.12 34.55
CA LYS A 630 -13.38 -7.86 35.97
C LYS A 630 -14.16 -8.89 36.80
N ALA A 631 -13.47 -9.83 37.45
CA ALA A 631 -14.08 -10.67 38.47
C ALA A 631 -14.58 -9.77 39.62
N LYS A 632 -15.88 -9.83 39.92
CA LYS A 632 -16.45 -9.17 41.10
C LYS A 632 -16.30 -10.06 42.34
N PRO A 633 -16.15 -9.49 43.54
CA PRO A 633 -16.17 -10.23 44.80
C PRO A 633 -17.54 -10.87 45.00
N ARG A 634 -17.55 -12.05 45.62
CA ARG A 634 -18.76 -12.74 46.07
C ARG A 634 -19.53 -11.85 47.05
N ASP A 635 -20.66 -11.32 46.61
CA ASP A 635 -21.77 -10.95 47.48
C ASP A 635 -23.06 -11.45 46.82
N GLY A 636 -23.78 -12.28 47.57
CA GLY A 636 -24.92 -13.06 47.09
C GLY A 636 -26.11 -12.19 46.71
N ARG A 637 -26.45 -12.21 45.42
CA ARG A 637 -27.80 -12.33 44.86
C ARG A 637 -27.70 -12.34 43.33
N ASP A 638 -28.56 -13.15 42.71
CA ASP A 638 -28.74 -13.42 41.29
C ASP A 638 -27.85 -14.52 40.68
N GLU A 639 -28.05 -15.75 41.17
CA GLU A 639 -27.53 -17.00 40.58
C GLU A 639 -28.65 -17.84 39.94
N SER A 640 -29.86 -17.30 39.75
CA SER A 640 -31.04 -18.12 39.39
C SER A 640 -31.39 -18.18 37.89
N SER A 641 -30.84 -17.32 37.04
CA SER A 641 -31.24 -17.27 35.61
C SER A 641 -30.35 -18.10 34.68
N LEU A 642 -29.04 -18.22 34.93
CA LEU A 642 -28.14 -18.98 34.06
C LEU A 642 -28.21 -20.51 34.26
N SER A 643 -28.43 -20.98 35.49
CA SER A 643 -28.57 -22.42 35.78
C SER A 643 -29.84 -23.02 35.16
N GLU A 644 -30.87 -22.20 34.93
CA GLU A 644 -32.12 -22.61 34.30
C GLU A 644 -31.96 -22.89 32.80
N TYR A 645 -31.04 -22.18 32.12
CA TYR A 645 -30.78 -22.38 30.70
C TYR A 645 -29.84 -23.56 30.43
N GLU A 646 -28.80 -23.74 31.26
CA GLU A 646 -27.92 -24.91 31.17
C GLU A 646 -28.71 -26.21 31.39
N SER A 647 -29.62 -26.22 32.37
CA SER A 647 -30.49 -27.38 32.63
C SER A 647 -31.45 -27.68 31.46
N LYS A 648 -32.00 -26.64 30.80
CA LYS A 648 -32.89 -26.80 29.64
C LYS A 648 -32.14 -27.27 28.38
N ILE A 649 -30.88 -26.87 28.23
CA ILE A 649 -30.01 -27.32 27.12
C ILE A 649 -29.60 -28.78 27.33
N GLU A 650 -29.26 -29.20 28.56
CA GLU A 650 -29.00 -30.61 28.88
C GLU A 650 -30.25 -31.49 28.69
N GLU A 651 -31.43 -31.01 29.07
CA GLU A 651 -32.69 -31.72 28.84
C GLU A 651 -32.99 -31.89 27.35
N LEU A 652 -32.75 -30.84 26.54
CA LEU A 652 -32.91 -30.91 25.08
C LEU A 652 -31.94 -31.92 24.45
N ASN A 653 -30.66 -31.93 24.88
CA ASN A 653 -29.67 -32.88 24.36
C ASN A 653 -30.05 -34.33 24.71
N LYS A 654 -30.60 -34.56 25.90
CA LYS A 654 -31.07 -35.89 26.32
C LYS A 654 -32.32 -36.33 25.55
N ASP A 655 -33.20 -35.41 25.19
CA ASP A 655 -34.36 -35.68 24.32
C ASP A 655 -33.91 -35.98 22.88
N ILE A 656 -32.89 -35.27 22.36
CA ILE A 656 -32.30 -35.54 21.03
C ILE A 656 -31.71 -36.96 20.99
N GLU A 657 -30.93 -37.34 22.01
CA GLU A 657 -30.33 -38.67 22.07
C GLU A 657 -31.38 -39.79 22.11
N LYS A 658 -32.47 -39.61 22.87
CA LYS A 658 -33.57 -40.58 22.93
C LYS A 658 -34.33 -40.70 21.61
N GLU A 659 -34.57 -39.61 20.91
CA GLU A 659 -35.31 -39.64 19.63
C GLU A 659 -34.45 -40.26 18.51
N ILE A 660 -33.14 -40.02 18.53
CA ILE A 660 -32.19 -40.71 17.65
C ILE A 660 -32.20 -42.21 17.95
N GLU A 661 -32.18 -42.61 19.22
CA GLU A 661 -32.22 -44.01 19.62
C GLU A 661 -33.56 -44.69 19.25
N TYR A 662 -34.69 -43.97 19.35
CA TYR A 662 -36.00 -44.44 18.87
C TYR A 662 -36.05 -44.57 17.33
N SER A 663 -35.48 -43.59 16.61
CA SER A 663 -35.44 -43.57 15.14
C SER A 663 -34.59 -44.71 14.57
N VAL A 664 -33.45 -45.00 15.20
CA VAL A 664 -32.57 -46.11 14.83
C VAL A 664 -33.22 -47.48 15.13
N ASN A 665 -34.09 -47.54 16.15
CA ASN A 665 -34.84 -48.75 16.51
C ASN A 665 -36.20 -48.88 15.78
N SER A 666 -36.58 -47.92 14.93
CA SER A 666 -37.77 -48.03 14.08
C SER A 666 -37.61 -49.21 13.11
N SER A 667 -38.71 -49.93 12.85
CA SER A 667 -38.68 -51.16 12.04
C SER A 667 -38.10 -50.92 10.65
N ASP A 668 -38.37 -49.76 10.04
CA ASP A 668 -37.92 -49.43 8.68
C ASP A 668 -36.40 -49.20 8.60
N VAL A 669 -35.81 -48.42 9.51
CA VAL A 669 -34.37 -48.17 9.54
C VAL A 669 -33.60 -49.41 9.99
N LYS A 670 -34.12 -50.15 10.97
CA LYS A 670 -33.51 -51.40 11.46
C LYS A 670 -33.46 -52.48 10.38
N SER A 671 -34.54 -52.67 9.61
CA SER A 671 -34.55 -53.61 8.49
C SER A 671 -33.60 -53.20 7.37
N LYS A 672 -33.48 -51.90 7.06
CA LYS A 672 -32.50 -51.39 6.09
C LYS A 672 -31.06 -51.58 6.56
N ILE A 673 -30.79 -51.43 7.86
CA ILE A 673 -29.46 -51.69 8.46
C ILE A 673 -29.13 -53.20 8.44
N GLU A 674 -30.10 -54.08 8.69
CA GLU A 674 -29.90 -55.53 8.57
C GLU A 674 -29.67 -55.98 7.12
N LEU A 675 -30.38 -55.39 6.16
CA LEU A 675 -30.14 -55.59 4.72
C LEU A 675 -28.75 -55.09 4.31
N LEU A 676 -28.33 -53.93 4.81
CA LEU A 676 -26.98 -53.41 4.59
C LEU A 676 -25.91 -54.37 5.16
N LYS A 677 -26.11 -54.90 6.37
CA LYS A 677 -25.19 -55.88 6.97
C LYS A 677 -25.11 -57.17 6.16
N LEU A 678 -26.24 -57.66 5.62
CA LEU A 678 -26.28 -58.83 4.74
C LEU A 678 -25.56 -58.59 3.41
N GLU A 679 -25.76 -57.43 2.78
CA GLU A 679 -25.11 -57.12 1.50
C GLU A 679 -23.60 -56.88 1.68
N VAL A 680 -23.19 -56.25 2.79
CA VAL A 680 -21.77 -56.11 3.18
C VAL A 680 -21.13 -57.47 3.49
N ALA A 681 -21.86 -58.38 4.15
CA ALA A 681 -21.37 -59.74 4.42
C ALA A 681 -21.25 -60.60 3.15
N LYS A 682 -22.13 -60.40 2.15
CA LYS A 682 -22.03 -61.04 0.84
C LYS A 682 -20.88 -60.51 -0.02
N ALA A 683 -20.52 -59.24 0.14
CA ALA A 683 -19.49 -58.58 -0.65
C ALA A 683 -18.05 -59.03 -0.30
N GLY A 684 -17.81 -59.54 0.91
CA GLY A 684 -16.47 -59.95 1.37
C GLY A 684 -15.45 -58.80 1.40
N ASP A 685 -14.16 -59.13 1.54
CA ASP A 685 -13.07 -58.13 1.63
C ASP A 685 -12.77 -57.40 0.30
N THR A 686 -13.30 -57.90 -0.83
CA THR A 686 -13.16 -57.27 -2.16
C THR A 686 -14.50 -57.28 -2.91
N PRO A 687 -15.33 -56.23 -2.76
CA PRO A 687 -16.64 -56.13 -3.40
C PRO A 687 -16.55 -55.93 -4.91
N ASP A 688 -17.42 -56.61 -5.68
CA ASP A 688 -17.64 -56.28 -7.08
C ASP A 688 -18.45 -54.96 -7.25
N VAL A 689 -18.45 -54.41 -8.47
CA VAL A 689 -19.01 -53.09 -8.76
C VAL A 689 -20.52 -53.00 -8.47
N ASP A 690 -21.27 -54.09 -8.68
CA ASP A 690 -22.71 -54.10 -8.41
C ASP A 690 -23.00 -54.14 -6.91
N SER A 691 -22.22 -54.91 -6.15
CA SER A 691 -22.31 -54.95 -4.68
C SER A 691 -22.01 -53.57 -4.06
N ASN A 692 -20.98 -52.86 -4.55
CA ASN A 692 -20.67 -51.50 -4.09
C ASN A 692 -21.79 -50.50 -4.38
N ASN A 693 -22.42 -50.58 -5.55
CA ASN A 693 -23.53 -49.69 -5.90
C ASN A 693 -24.77 -49.94 -5.02
N ARG A 694 -25.07 -51.21 -4.68
CA ARG A 694 -26.17 -51.57 -3.78
C ARG A 694 -25.92 -51.12 -2.34
N ILE A 695 -24.70 -51.30 -1.83
CA ILE A 695 -24.29 -50.81 -0.51
C ILE A 695 -24.41 -49.29 -0.44
N ALA A 696 -23.93 -48.57 -1.46
CA ALA A 696 -24.02 -47.12 -1.52
C ALA A 696 -25.48 -46.61 -1.55
N ALA A 697 -26.35 -47.28 -2.31
CA ALA A 697 -27.77 -46.96 -2.37
C ALA A 697 -28.49 -47.18 -1.03
N LEU A 698 -28.22 -48.30 -0.34
CA LEU A 698 -28.78 -48.57 0.98
C LEU A 698 -28.30 -47.57 2.04
N VAL A 699 -27.03 -47.18 2.01
CA VAL A 699 -26.48 -46.13 2.90
C VAL A 699 -27.16 -44.79 2.67
N GLN A 700 -27.40 -44.42 1.40
CA GLN A 700 -28.14 -43.21 1.04
C GLN A 700 -29.58 -43.25 1.56
N GLN A 701 -30.29 -44.36 1.39
CA GLN A 701 -31.67 -44.51 1.88
C GLN A 701 -31.77 -44.45 3.40
N ILE A 702 -30.82 -45.05 4.13
CA ILE A 702 -30.77 -44.97 5.60
C ILE A 702 -30.54 -43.52 6.06
N LYS A 703 -29.62 -42.80 5.41
CA LYS A 703 -29.38 -41.38 5.70
C LYS A 703 -30.61 -40.52 5.45
N GLN A 704 -31.30 -40.75 4.34
CA GLN A 704 -32.50 -40.01 3.98
C GLN A 704 -33.63 -40.23 5.00
N SER A 705 -33.89 -41.49 5.39
CA SER A 705 -34.91 -41.81 6.40
C SER A 705 -34.58 -41.25 7.79
N LEU A 706 -33.30 -41.20 8.19
CA LEU A 706 -32.88 -40.57 9.45
C LEU A 706 -33.09 -39.04 9.42
N VAL A 707 -32.76 -38.39 8.31
CA VAL A 707 -32.95 -36.94 8.15
C VAL A 707 -34.43 -36.58 8.19
N GLU A 708 -35.28 -37.32 7.48
CA GLU A 708 -36.73 -37.09 7.46
C GLU A 708 -37.37 -37.30 8.84
N THR A 709 -36.88 -38.27 9.61
CA THR A 709 -37.40 -38.51 10.98
C THR A 709 -37.01 -37.37 11.92
N VAL A 710 -35.77 -36.91 11.86
CA VAL A 710 -35.29 -35.79 12.68
C VAL A 710 -35.99 -34.48 12.30
N ASP A 711 -36.22 -34.21 11.01
CA ASP A 711 -36.93 -33.03 10.53
C ASP A 711 -38.44 -33.05 10.86
N SER A 712 -39.05 -34.24 11.00
CA SER A 712 -40.47 -34.38 11.37
C SER A 712 -40.74 -34.26 12.88
N SER A 713 -39.69 -34.21 13.71
CA SER A 713 -39.81 -34.33 15.16
C SER A 713 -40.04 -32.99 15.86
N ARG A 714 -40.81 -33.02 16.96
CA ARG A 714 -41.06 -31.90 17.92
C ARG A 714 -39.78 -31.23 18.47
N LEU A 715 -38.60 -31.79 18.21
CA LEU A 715 -37.31 -31.28 18.67
C LEU A 715 -36.86 -30.01 17.96
N LYS A 716 -37.24 -29.83 16.68
CA LYS A 716 -36.91 -28.61 15.94
C LYS A 716 -37.62 -27.39 16.55
N GLU A 717 -38.89 -27.53 16.92
CA GLU A 717 -39.62 -26.50 17.66
C GLU A 717 -39.03 -26.24 19.05
N LYS A 718 -38.67 -27.27 19.81
CA LYS A 718 -38.05 -27.08 21.14
C LYS A 718 -36.70 -26.36 21.03
N TYR A 719 -35.87 -26.70 20.04
CA TYR A 719 -34.60 -26.05 19.77
C TYR A 719 -34.79 -24.57 19.40
N GLU A 720 -35.71 -24.27 18.48
CA GLU A 720 -36.03 -22.88 18.09
C GLU A 720 -36.61 -22.06 19.26
N ASN A 721 -37.38 -22.69 20.16
CA ASN A 721 -37.94 -22.03 21.34
C ASN A 721 -36.87 -21.72 22.41
N VAL A 722 -35.84 -22.57 22.56
CA VAL A 722 -34.68 -22.28 23.42
C VAL A 722 -33.83 -21.18 22.82
N VAL A 723 -33.56 -21.22 21.51
CA VAL A 723 -32.76 -20.21 20.79
C VAL A 723 -33.43 -18.83 20.81
N SER A 724 -34.75 -18.77 20.65
CA SER A 724 -35.50 -17.51 20.68
C SER A 724 -35.57 -16.90 22.09
N LYS A 725 -35.69 -17.70 23.15
CA LYS A 725 -35.63 -17.19 24.55
C LYS A 725 -34.26 -16.62 24.91
N VAL A 726 -33.17 -17.31 24.54
CA VAL A 726 -31.80 -16.83 24.71
C VAL A 726 -31.54 -15.54 23.92
N SER A 727 -32.17 -15.40 22.75
CA SER A 727 -32.06 -14.19 21.93
C SER A 727 -32.87 -12.99 22.49
N SER A 728 -33.97 -13.24 23.21
CA SER A 728 -34.82 -12.19 23.77
C SER A 728 -34.25 -11.49 25.02
N GLU A 729 -33.40 -12.15 25.81
CA GLU A 729 -32.75 -11.55 26.98
C GLU A 729 -31.51 -10.70 26.63
N ASN A 730 -30.84 -10.99 25.51
CA ASN A 730 -29.73 -10.16 25.01
C ASN A 730 -30.18 -8.85 24.33
N GLY A 731 -31.49 -8.59 24.24
CA GLY A 731 -32.08 -7.44 23.54
C GLY A 731 -32.34 -6.18 24.37
N SER A 732 -32.15 -6.19 25.70
CA SER A 732 -32.43 -5.00 26.53
C SER A 732 -31.16 -4.30 27.00
N LEU A 733 -30.50 -3.57 26.08
CA LEU A 733 -29.72 -2.36 26.36
C LEU A 733 -29.53 -1.60 25.03
N LYS A 734 -30.61 -1.02 24.48
CA LYS A 734 -30.67 0.30 23.81
C LYS A 734 -32.03 0.59 23.13
N ALA A 735 -32.83 1.43 23.77
CA ALA A 735 -33.71 2.49 23.22
C ALA A 735 -33.94 3.46 24.42
N GLU A 736 -33.98 4.78 24.31
CA GLU A 736 -34.90 5.55 23.47
C GLU A 736 -34.26 6.83 22.87
N ASP A 737 -34.54 7.05 21.59
CA ASP A 737 -34.47 8.32 20.85
C ASP A 737 -35.60 9.28 21.32
N PRO A 738 -35.70 10.52 20.77
CA PRO A 738 -36.84 10.66 19.86
C PRO A 738 -36.65 11.58 18.62
N ALA A 739 -37.16 11.04 17.50
CA ALA A 739 -38.03 11.64 16.47
C ALA A 739 -37.50 12.81 15.60
N GLY A 740 -37.68 12.83 14.27
CA GLY A 740 -38.37 11.97 13.32
C GLY A 740 -38.62 12.77 12.03
N ASP A 741 -38.26 12.23 10.86
CA ASP A 741 -39.22 11.88 9.79
C ASP A 741 -38.53 11.21 8.57
N SER A 742 -38.71 9.89 8.53
CA SER A 742 -39.07 9.01 7.41
C SER A 742 -38.16 8.72 6.19
N PRO A 743 -38.18 7.47 5.66
CA PRO A 743 -37.11 6.86 4.85
C PRO A 743 -37.55 6.30 3.47
N ALA A 744 -36.58 5.88 2.64
CA ALA A 744 -36.74 4.79 1.66
C ALA A 744 -35.37 4.15 1.30
N ASN A 745 -35.26 2.84 1.57
CA ASN A 745 -34.40 1.75 1.06
C ASN A 745 -32.99 2.03 0.49
N GLU A 746 -31.97 1.40 1.06
CA GLU A 746 -31.37 0.14 0.55
C GLU A 746 -30.27 -0.40 1.48
N GLU A 747 -30.22 -1.73 1.60
CA GLU A 747 -29.25 -2.53 2.34
C GLU A 747 -27.83 -2.41 1.76
N PHE A 748 -26.80 -2.34 2.61
CA PHE A 748 -25.70 -3.31 2.63
C PHE A 748 -24.79 -3.04 3.84
N THR A 749 -24.51 -4.13 4.55
CA THR A 749 -23.65 -4.24 5.73
C THR A 749 -22.17 -4.15 5.34
N ALA A 750 -21.41 -3.38 6.10
CA ALA A 750 -19.95 -3.40 6.12
C ALA A 750 -19.44 -3.62 7.54
N LYS A 751 -18.58 -4.63 7.74
CA LYS A 751 -17.54 -4.61 8.77
C LYS A 751 -16.27 -5.30 8.23
N VAL A 752 -15.29 -4.44 7.92
CA VAL A 752 -13.85 -4.49 8.27
C VAL A 752 -13.34 -5.87 8.74
N GLY A 753 -12.34 -6.52 8.15
CA GLY A 753 -11.20 -6.02 7.38
C GLY A 753 -9.91 -6.26 8.18
N ALA A 754 -9.30 -7.44 8.02
CA ALA A 754 -7.91 -7.69 8.38
C ALA A 754 -7.21 -8.36 7.20
N ASN A 755 -6.35 -7.59 6.55
CA ASN A 755 -5.45 -7.99 5.49
C ASN A 755 -4.41 -9.00 5.98
N ARG A 756 -4.31 -10.14 5.29
CA ARG A 756 -3.04 -10.78 4.93
C ARG A 756 -3.16 -11.33 3.50
N ASN A 757 -2.71 -10.55 2.53
CA ASN A 757 -2.48 -11.03 1.17
C ASN A 757 -1.13 -11.74 1.11
N PHE A 758 -1.13 -12.98 0.62
CA PHE A 758 0.01 -13.64 -0.01
C PHE A 758 -0.30 -13.77 -1.51
N SER A 759 0.69 -13.34 -2.30
CA SER A 759 1.10 -13.81 -3.66
C SER A 759 0.17 -13.64 -4.86
#